data_AF-A0A9W3CHW9-F1
#
_entry.id   AF-A0A9W3CHW9-F1
#
_cell.length_a   1.000
_cell.length_b   1.000
_cell.length_c   1.000
_cell.angle_alpha   90.00
_cell.angle_beta   90.00
_cell.angle_gamma   90.00
#
_symmetry.space_group_name_H-M   'P 1'
#
loop_
_entity.id
_entity.type
_entity.pdbx_description
1 polymer ?
#
loop_
_entity_poly.entity_id
_entity_poly.type
_entity_poly.pdbx_seq_one_letter_code
_entity_poly.pdbx_strand_id
1 'polypeptide(L)'
;MYAHKDSTRKVTDEFLNGAEIFMYQAGQTPLTKETGKMLCPCRKCKKTKFAASETVWKHIVNRGFTPHYYIWFNNGEGDNRNEASGSNHVENVRNRDEPHLPSESVIQENHMLDHDRMHDMVTDAFRETTSVIEEVENVEGPNLDAKRFYEMLAAANEPIYEGCREDNLCAESYYEIQKLVHSLGLPSEMIDVCIDNCMIYWGKDAELLECKFCKKPRYKPQGRGRNRVPYQRMWYLPIKDRLKRLYQSEKTAASMKWHAEHDQKEGEINHPSDAKAWKHLNNVYLDFASNPRNVYLGLCTYGFSPFGMSGRQYSLWPVFLTPYNLPPEMCVQTYDCSTRTNFTMRAVLLWTISDFLAYGMLSGWTTHGRLSCPYCMGSTDAFQLKHGKKTSWFDCHRRFLPINHPYRRNKKHFRSKRIVRDTAPPYLSGEEIEKDIDYYGGQSTVAKGGNWHNPPNMPNGYGTQHNWHKKSIFWELPYWKDLLLRHNLDVMHIEKNFFDNIMNTLLNVPGKTKDNKNSRLDLPALCSRIELHIMNDGRIPVPIFRLSAQAKAALFKWVASDVKFSDGYVSNLSRCVNHQGQKFSGMKSHDCHVFMQRLLPFALAELLPKEVHEALAGIGAFLEDLSARTLTVDVITQLDANIRILMCNLEKNFPPSFFDVMKHLVIHLPYEAMLRGPVHNGWMYPYERAMKYLKGKAKNLARVEGSIVAGSLNEETSHFTSYYFASQVRTKKRNTSRYDDGGVMPTYIVEDVPDIFIQIGRLGGKLKEVWWSSSEDAHSAHTYILTTHVRLMYD
;
A
#
# COMPACT_ATOMS: atom_id res chain seq x y z
N MET A 1 31.00 9.82 30.22
CA MET A 1 30.61 8.50 30.80
C MET A 1 31.46 7.34 30.31
N TYR A 2 31.68 7.10 29.00
CA TYR A 2 32.33 5.86 28.52
C TYR A 2 33.86 5.93 28.33
N ALA A 3 34.46 7.12 28.46
CA ALA A 3 35.90 7.32 28.49
C ALA A 3 36.45 6.86 29.86
N HIS A 4 36.68 5.55 30.00
CA HIS A 4 37.06 4.89 31.24
C HIS A 4 38.34 5.43 31.88
N LYS A 5 39.27 5.95 31.10
CA LYS A 5 40.52 6.54 31.59
C LYS A 5 40.89 7.78 30.80
N ASP A 6 41.54 8.71 31.47
CA ASP A 6 42.15 9.91 30.87
C ASP A 6 43.49 9.59 30.16
N SER A 7 44.12 10.63 29.62
CA SER A 7 45.47 10.57 29.03
C SER A 7 46.56 10.17 30.03
N THR A 8 46.34 10.34 31.34
CA THR A 8 47.25 9.92 32.42
C THR A 8 47.01 8.48 32.92
N ARG A 9 46.07 7.76 32.29
CA ARG A 9 45.59 6.41 32.63
C ARG A 9 44.89 6.30 34.00
N LYS A 10 44.49 7.41 34.62
CA LYS A 10 43.60 7.43 35.79
C LYS A 10 42.14 7.27 35.34
N VAL A 11 41.29 6.73 36.20
CA VAL A 11 39.85 6.64 35.93
C VAL A 11 39.25 8.04 36.08
N THR A 12 38.43 8.48 35.12
CA THR A 12 37.84 9.82 35.13
C THR A 12 36.68 9.91 36.12
N ASP A 13 36.53 11.05 36.79
CA ASP A 13 35.40 11.29 37.70
C ASP A 13 34.05 11.21 36.96
N GLU A 14 34.03 11.65 35.69
CA GLU A 14 32.87 11.53 34.79
C GLU A 14 32.52 10.08 34.40
N PHE A 15 33.48 9.14 34.49
CA PHE A 15 33.22 7.71 34.42
C PHE A 15 32.74 7.16 35.76
N LEU A 16 33.34 7.58 36.89
CA LEU A 16 32.95 7.13 38.23
C LEU A 16 31.50 7.52 38.54
N ASN A 17 31.13 8.79 38.40
CA ASN A 17 29.75 9.27 38.59
C ASN A 17 28.76 8.49 37.71
N GLY A 18 29.11 8.23 36.45
CA GLY A 18 28.29 7.42 35.56
C GLY A 18 28.16 5.96 35.99
N ALA A 19 29.22 5.38 36.54
CA ALA A 19 29.20 4.03 37.10
C ALA A 19 28.38 3.97 38.41
N GLU A 20 28.34 5.01 39.23
CA GLU A 20 27.49 5.07 40.43
C GLU A 20 26.01 5.09 40.07
N ILE A 21 25.62 5.92 39.09
CA ILE A 21 24.26 5.95 38.54
C ILE A 21 23.86 4.55 38.02
N PHE A 22 24.77 3.86 37.31
CA PHE A 22 24.56 2.47 36.90
C PHE A 22 24.34 1.54 38.10
N MET A 23 25.20 1.59 39.13
CA MET A 23 25.09 0.70 40.28
C MET A 23 23.80 0.93 41.07
N TYR A 24 23.37 2.19 41.19
CA TYR A 24 22.10 2.56 41.82
C TYR A 24 20.92 1.96 41.05
N GLN A 25 20.76 2.30 39.76
CA GLN A 25 19.63 1.84 38.95
C GLN A 25 19.61 0.31 38.78
N ALA A 26 20.76 -0.31 38.48
CA ALA A 26 20.86 -1.77 38.38
C ALA A 26 20.48 -2.45 39.71
N GLY A 27 20.84 -1.82 40.84
CA GLY A 27 20.41 -2.22 42.18
C GLY A 27 18.90 -2.10 42.43
N GLN A 28 18.18 -1.22 41.72
CA GLN A 28 16.73 -1.08 41.88
C GLN A 28 15.91 -2.18 41.19
N THR A 29 16.52 -2.95 40.28
CA THR A 29 15.83 -4.04 39.55
C THR A 29 15.29 -5.13 40.49
N PRO A 30 14.09 -5.70 40.25
CA PRO A 30 13.50 -6.72 41.13
C PRO A 30 14.43 -7.89 41.41
N LEU A 31 15.04 -8.45 40.36
CA LEU A 31 16.00 -9.55 40.46
C LEU A 31 17.21 -9.23 41.36
N THR A 32 17.70 -7.99 41.35
CA THR A 32 18.83 -7.59 42.20
C THR A 32 18.40 -7.34 43.64
N LYS A 33 17.20 -6.80 43.86
CA LYS A 33 16.60 -6.66 45.20
C LYS A 33 16.34 -8.01 45.87
N GLU A 34 15.87 -9.00 45.12
CA GLU A 34 15.60 -10.35 45.63
C GLU A 34 16.87 -11.19 45.86
N THR A 35 17.85 -11.11 44.94
CA THR A 35 19.00 -12.05 44.94
C THR A 35 20.34 -11.44 45.37
N GLY A 36 20.42 -10.12 45.54
CA GLY A 36 21.65 -9.38 45.82
C GLY A 36 22.69 -9.43 44.68
N LYS A 37 22.33 -9.93 43.49
CA LYS A 37 23.23 -10.17 42.36
C LYS A 37 22.70 -9.53 41.09
N MET A 38 23.58 -8.89 40.34
CA MET A 38 23.28 -8.25 39.06
C MET A 38 24.19 -8.76 37.95
N LEU A 39 23.75 -8.60 36.70
CA LEU A 39 24.49 -9.01 35.51
C LEU A 39 25.67 -8.05 35.26
N CYS A 40 26.91 -8.55 35.21
CA CYS A 40 28.11 -7.70 35.13
C CYS A 40 28.40 -7.20 33.69
N PRO A 41 28.33 -5.87 33.42
CA PRO A 41 28.48 -5.32 32.07
C PRO A 41 29.94 -5.01 31.70
N CYS A 42 30.93 -5.34 32.54
CA CYS A 42 32.32 -4.97 32.27
C CYS A 42 32.87 -5.64 30.99
N ARG A 43 33.90 -5.03 30.37
CA ARG A 43 34.50 -5.50 29.09
C ARG A 43 34.85 -6.99 29.03
N LYS A 44 35.23 -7.59 30.17
CA LYS A 44 35.58 -9.02 30.27
C LYS A 44 34.36 -9.93 30.50
N CYS A 45 33.36 -9.48 31.24
CA CYS A 45 32.16 -10.28 31.55
C CYS A 45 31.05 -10.16 30.52
N LYS A 46 31.05 -9.11 29.69
CA LYS A 46 30.17 -8.93 28.51
C LYS A 46 28.68 -9.26 28.76
N LYS A 47 28.16 -9.04 29.97
CA LYS A 47 26.77 -9.31 30.36
C LYS A 47 26.39 -10.81 30.35
N THR A 48 27.34 -11.71 30.63
CA THR A 48 27.06 -13.17 30.75
C THR A 48 27.24 -13.74 32.16
N LYS A 49 27.75 -12.95 33.11
CA LYS A 49 27.99 -13.40 34.50
C LYS A 49 27.23 -12.54 35.51
N PHE A 50 26.40 -13.19 36.32
CA PHE A 50 25.83 -12.60 37.54
C PHE A 50 26.87 -12.55 38.66
N ALA A 51 26.94 -11.44 39.39
CA ALA A 51 27.79 -11.25 40.56
C ALA A 51 27.16 -10.25 41.54
N ALA A 52 27.60 -10.29 42.80
CA ALA A 52 27.17 -9.32 43.81
C ALA A 52 27.59 -7.89 43.43
N SER A 53 26.79 -6.89 43.82
CA SER A 53 26.94 -5.48 43.43
C SER A 53 28.36 -4.95 43.62
N GLU A 54 28.98 -5.22 44.77
CA GLU A 54 30.36 -4.80 45.08
C GLU A 54 31.41 -5.40 44.12
N THR A 55 31.21 -6.64 43.67
CA THR A 55 32.08 -7.28 42.67
C THR A 55 31.87 -6.66 41.28
N VAL A 56 30.63 -6.29 40.95
CA VAL A 56 30.31 -5.62 39.69
C VAL A 56 30.90 -4.21 39.64
N TRP A 57 30.79 -3.45 40.73
CA TRP A 57 31.47 -2.15 40.91
C TRP A 57 32.99 -2.26 40.68
N LYS A 58 33.67 -3.14 41.43
CA LYS A 58 35.11 -3.39 41.28
C LYS A 58 35.48 -3.79 39.85
N HIS A 59 34.62 -4.52 39.14
CA HIS A 59 34.84 -4.86 37.73
C HIS A 59 34.65 -3.70 36.75
N ILE A 60 33.67 -2.82 36.97
CA ILE A 60 33.40 -1.65 36.13
C ILE A 60 34.52 -0.62 36.31
N VAL A 61 34.85 -0.26 37.56
CA VAL A 61 35.93 0.71 37.87
C VAL A 61 37.30 0.25 37.36
N ASN A 62 37.60 -1.05 37.38
CA ASN A 62 38.91 -1.55 36.89
C ASN A 62 38.96 -1.86 35.38
N ARG A 63 37.83 -2.17 34.73
CA ARG A 63 37.84 -2.73 33.35
C ARG A 63 36.97 -1.97 32.34
N GLY A 64 36.20 -0.98 32.79
CA GLY A 64 35.24 -0.25 31.96
C GLY A 64 34.01 -1.08 31.57
N PHE A 65 32.97 -0.39 31.10
CA PHE A 65 31.82 -1.02 30.45
C PHE A 65 32.23 -1.67 29.11
N THR A 66 31.51 -2.74 28.75
CA THR A 66 31.61 -3.33 27.41
C THR A 66 31.26 -2.29 26.34
N PRO A 67 31.96 -2.24 25.18
CA PRO A 67 31.67 -1.25 24.14
C PRO A 67 30.21 -1.29 23.69
N HIS A 68 29.71 -0.11 23.33
CA HIS A 68 28.35 0.13 22.83
C HIS A 68 27.19 -0.22 23.78
N TYR A 69 27.43 -0.39 25.08
CA TYR A 69 26.38 -0.57 26.08
C TYR A 69 25.90 0.77 26.64
N TYR A 70 25.38 1.62 25.74
CA TYR A 70 24.94 2.99 26.06
C TYR A 70 23.58 3.08 26.77
N ILE A 71 22.78 2.01 26.70
CA ILE A 71 21.45 1.88 27.32
C ILE A 71 21.48 0.55 28.08
N TRP A 72 21.17 0.58 29.37
CA TRP A 72 21.38 -0.57 30.26
C TRP A 72 20.22 -1.57 30.28
N PHE A 73 19.74 -1.97 29.10
CA PHE A 73 18.59 -2.87 28.92
C PHE A 73 18.66 -4.17 29.76
N ASN A 74 19.82 -4.81 29.84
CA ASN A 74 19.99 -6.04 30.63
C ASN A 74 20.12 -5.79 32.16
N ASN A 75 20.07 -4.53 32.58
CA ASN A 75 20.21 -4.06 33.96
C ASN A 75 19.10 -3.05 34.35
N GLY A 76 18.00 -2.96 33.59
CA GLY A 76 16.80 -2.21 33.97
C GLY A 76 16.52 -0.91 33.21
N GLU A 77 17.47 -0.32 32.49
CA GLU A 77 17.15 0.81 31.61
C GLU A 77 16.54 0.34 30.31
N GLY A 78 15.22 0.25 30.29
CA GLY A 78 14.44 0.26 29.06
C GLY A 78 13.41 -0.84 28.95
N ASP A 79 12.28 -0.70 29.65
CA ASP A 79 11.02 -0.78 28.93
C ASP A 79 9.95 0.11 29.57
N ASN A 80 9.34 0.97 28.76
CA ASN A 80 8.05 1.61 29.09
C ASN A 80 7.00 1.12 28.08
N ARG A 81 7.02 -0.20 27.88
CA ARG A 81 6.00 -0.99 27.18
C ARG A 81 5.39 -1.93 28.21
N ASN A 82 4.38 -1.45 28.93
CA ASN A 82 3.62 -2.30 29.84
C ASN A 82 2.87 -3.39 29.04
N GLU A 83 3.51 -4.55 28.99
CA GLU A 83 2.96 -5.83 29.42
C GLU A 83 1.43 -5.97 29.32
N ALA A 84 0.99 -6.59 28.23
CA ALA A 84 -0.32 -7.21 28.15
C ALA A 84 -0.19 -8.73 28.40
N SER A 85 -0.16 -9.12 29.68
CA SER A 85 -0.29 -10.52 30.11
C SER A 85 -1.03 -10.60 31.46
N GLY A 86 -2.31 -10.98 31.41
CA GLY A 86 -3.16 -11.09 32.60
C GLY A 86 -4.44 -11.88 32.35
N SER A 87 -4.40 -13.17 32.69
CA SER A 87 -5.48 -14.15 32.97
C SER A 87 -6.89 -14.01 32.35
N ASN A 88 -7.38 -15.12 31.78
CA ASN A 88 -8.82 -15.36 31.60
C ASN A 88 -9.51 -15.55 32.97
N HIS A 89 -10.70 -14.96 33.19
CA HIS A 89 -11.91 -15.64 33.71
C HIS A 89 -13.11 -14.69 33.90
N VAL A 90 -14.26 -15.00 33.24
CA VAL A 90 -15.67 -14.58 33.52
C VAL A 90 -15.98 -13.05 33.66
N GLU A 91 -17.20 -12.50 33.51
CA GLU A 91 -18.56 -13.02 33.31
C GLU A 91 -19.45 -12.02 32.53
N ASN A 92 -20.62 -12.45 32.03
CA ASN A 92 -21.61 -11.56 31.40
C ASN A 92 -22.55 -10.91 32.43
N VAL A 93 -22.57 -9.58 32.56
CA VAL A 93 -23.70 -8.86 33.19
C VAL A 93 -24.03 -7.56 32.41
N ARG A 94 -25.33 -7.26 32.28
CA ARG A 94 -25.90 -6.03 31.70
C ARG A 94 -26.31 -5.05 32.80
N ASN A 95 -26.50 -3.78 32.42
CA ASN A 95 -27.14 -2.61 33.12
C ASN A 95 -26.12 -1.50 33.42
N ARG A 96 -26.36 -0.22 33.04
CA ARG A 96 -27.30 0.78 33.65
C ARG A 96 -26.97 0.92 35.14
N ASP A 97 -26.49 2.06 35.64
CA ASP A 97 -27.06 3.42 35.58
C ASP A 97 -26.01 4.57 35.70
N GLU A 98 -26.44 5.83 35.50
CA GLU A 98 -25.65 7.04 35.78
C GLU A 98 -25.58 7.37 37.29
N PRO A 99 -24.55 8.11 37.74
CA PRO A 99 -24.70 9.06 38.84
C PRO A 99 -24.48 10.51 38.40
N HIS A 100 -25.30 11.41 38.95
CA HIS A 100 -25.36 12.83 38.62
C HIS A 100 -24.19 13.66 39.21
N LEU A 101 -23.89 14.79 38.56
CA LEU A 101 -23.17 15.94 39.17
C LEU A 101 -24.14 17.13 39.33
N PRO A 102 -24.14 17.85 40.47
CA PRO A 102 -24.88 19.09 40.62
C PRO A 102 -24.22 20.31 39.94
N SER A 103 -25.11 21.22 39.54
CA SER A 103 -25.06 22.68 39.31
C SER A 103 -24.05 23.52 40.11
N GLU A 104 -23.73 24.79 39.80
CA GLU A 104 -23.97 25.70 38.64
C GLU A 104 -23.13 26.99 38.89
N SER A 105 -22.80 27.76 37.86
CA SER A 105 -23.04 29.23 37.83
C SER A 105 -22.67 29.86 36.48
N VAL A 106 -23.27 31.02 36.23
CA VAL A 106 -23.42 31.71 34.94
C VAL A 106 -22.28 32.72 34.70
N ILE A 107 -21.88 32.93 33.43
CA ILE A 107 -21.69 34.27 32.84
C ILE A 107 -21.70 34.24 31.29
N GLN A 108 -22.19 35.37 30.78
CA GLN A 108 -22.58 35.82 29.44
C GLN A 108 -21.79 35.39 28.19
N GLU A 109 -22.44 35.62 27.04
CA GLU A 109 -21.93 35.49 25.68
C GLU A 109 -21.18 36.75 25.20
N ASN A 110 -20.26 36.59 24.25
CA ASN A 110 -19.97 37.61 23.24
C ASN A 110 -19.45 36.95 21.96
N HIS A 111 -19.88 37.46 20.81
CA HIS A 111 -19.60 36.93 19.47
C HIS A 111 -18.31 37.54 18.88
N MET A 112 -17.30 36.75 18.52
CA MET A 112 -16.46 36.95 17.31
C MET A 112 -15.40 35.85 17.09
N LEU A 113 -15.22 35.48 15.80
CA LEU A 113 -14.09 34.76 15.19
C LEU A 113 -13.78 33.30 15.64
N ASP A 114 -14.10 32.33 14.77
CA ASP A 114 -13.89 30.88 14.94
C ASP A 114 -12.42 30.45 14.67
N HIS A 115 -11.45 31.00 15.41
CA HIS A 115 -10.02 30.85 15.09
C HIS A 115 -9.18 30.01 16.08
N ASP A 116 -9.71 29.63 17.25
CA ASP A 116 -8.88 29.08 18.35
C ASP A 116 -8.94 27.56 18.57
N ARG A 117 -9.86 26.83 17.93
CA ARG A 117 -10.15 25.43 18.30
C ARG A 117 -9.02 24.42 18.00
N MET A 118 -8.05 24.82 17.18
CA MET A 118 -6.79 24.07 16.99
C MET A 118 -5.76 24.39 18.08
N HIS A 119 -5.77 25.61 18.63
CA HIS A 119 -4.92 26.00 19.75
C HIS A 119 -5.44 25.33 21.04
N ASP A 120 -6.76 25.38 21.29
CA ASP A 120 -7.42 24.65 22.38
C ASP A 120 -7.08 23.15 22.38
N MET A 121 -7.10 22.49 21.21
CA MET A 121 -6.76 21.06 21.09
C MET A 121 -5.29 20.74 21.36
N VAL A 122 -4.37 21.70 21.17
CA VAL A 122 -2.97 21.56 21.57
C VAL A 122 -2.84 21.80 23.06
N THR A 123 -3.45 22.86 23.59
CA THR A 123 -3.42 23.23 25.01
C THR A 123 -4.07 22.17 25.90
N ASP A 124 -5.22 21.61 25.52
CA ASP A 124 -5.87 20.51 26.26
C ASP A 124 -5.04 19.22 26.25
N ALA A 125 -4.26 18.96 25.19
CA ALA A 125 -3.34 17.82 25.15
C ALA A 125 -2.11 18.00 26.07
N PHE A 126 -1.86 19.21 26.59
CA PHE A 126 -0.82 19.51 27.58
C PHE A 126 -1.39 19.79 29.00
N ARG A 127 -2.70 19.98 29.16
CA ARG A 127 -3.33 20.34 30.46
C ARG A 127 -3.42 19.22 31.49
N GLU A 128 -3.36 17.94 31.09
CA GLU A 128 -3.27 16.83 32.07
C GLU A 128 -1.98 16.84 32.91
N THR A 129 -1.04 17.75 32.64
CA THR A 129 0.19 17.97 33.41
C THR A 129 0.13 19.15 34.39
N THR A 130 -0.98 19.90 34.51
CA THR A 130 -0.99 21.18 35.26
C THR A 130 -2.25 21.44 36.09
N SER A 131 -2.75 20.44 36.85
CA SER A 131 -3.81 20.72 37.84
C SER A 131 -3.88 19.76 39.05
N VAL A 132 -2.78 19.61 39.80
CA VAL A 132 -2.79 19.73 41.28
C VAL A 132 -1.43 20.27 41.71
N ILE A 133 -1.39 21.50 42.23
CA ILE A 133 -0.31 21.93 43.13
C ILE A 133 -1.00 22.30 44.44
N GLU A 134 -1.03 21.35 45.36
CA GLU A 134 -0.94 21.68 46.78
C GLU A 134 0.55 21.79 47.11
N GLU A 135 0.90 22.75 47.96
CA GLU A 135 2.29 23.16 48.19
C GLU A 135 3.12 22.06 48.88
N VAL A 136 4.07 21.48 48.16
CA VAL A 136 5.22 20.77 48.76
C VAL A 136 6.49 21.14 47.99
N GLU A 137 7.46 21.70 48.69
CA GLU A 137 8.76 22.07 48.12
C GLU A 137 9.55 20.82 47.69
N ASN A 138 9.68 20.59 46.39
CA ASN A 138 10.74 19.78 45.78
C ASN A 138 10.92 20.18 44.31
N VAL A 139 11.99 20.93 44.02
CA VAL A 139 12.29 21.41 42.66
C VAL A 139 12.99 20.30 41.87
N GLU A 140 12.21 19.43 41.21
CA GLU A 140 12.75 18.55 40.17
C GLU A 140 13.09 19.37 38.91
N GLY A 141 14.33 19.20 38.42
CA GLY A 141 14.76 19.83 37.16
C GLY A 141 14.03 19.28 35.93
N PRO A 142 13.98 20.03 34.82
CA PRO A 142 13.21 19.65 33.64
C PRO A 142 13.61 18.27 33.10
N ASN A 143 12.61 17.45 32.79
CA ASN A 143 12.81 16.11 32.22
C ASN A 143 13.55 16.16 30.87
N LEU A 144 14.01 15.00 30.38
CA LEU A 144 14.92 14.95 29.22
C LEU A 144 14.36 15.61 27.94
N ASP A 145 13.05 15.54 27.72
CA ASP A 145 12.42 16.14 26.54
C ASP A 145 12.14 17.64 26.74
N ALA A 146 11.79 18.09 27.95
CA ALA A 146 11.77 19.50 28.30
C ALA A 146 13.17 20.14 28.20
N LYS A 147 14.23 19.43 28.63
CA LYS A 147 15.61 19.88 28.52
C LYS A 147 16.05 20.01 27.06
N ARG A 148 15.72 19.04 26.20
CA ARG A 148 15.92 19.14 24.73
C ARG A 148 15.15 20.30 24.11
N PHE A 149 13.94 20.57 24.59
CA PHE A 149 13.13 21.70 24.13
C PHE A 149 13.77 23.06 24.50
N TYR A 150 14.29 23.20 25.73
CA TYR A 150 15.05 24.38 26.14
C TYR A 150 16.41 24.50 25.43
N GLU A 151 17.11 23.39 25.16
CA GLU A 151 18.32 23.37 24.33
C GLU A 151 18.02 23.80 22.89
N MET A 152 16.88 23.39 22.32
CA MET A 152 16.42 23.82 20.98
C MET A 152 16.02 25.30 20.94
N LEU A 153 15.40 25.82 22.02
CA LEU A 153 15.11 27.26 22.17
C LEU A 153 16.39 28.09 22.32
N ALA A 154 17.35 27.63 23.13
CA ALA A 154 18.64 28.31 23.28
C ALA A 154 19.40 28.34 21.94
N ALA A 155 19.41 27.24 21.19
CA ALA A 155 20.02 27.15 19.87
C ALA A 155 19.30 28.00 18.79
N ALA A 156 18.08 28.48 19.04
CA ALA A 156 17.41 29.43 18.14
C ALA A 156 17.97 30.86 18.27
N ASN A 157 18.62 31.19 19.40
CA ASN A 157 19.23 32.49 19.63
C ASN A 157 20.70 32.57 19.15
N GLU A 158 21.23 31.48 18.58
CA GLU A 158 22.59 31.39 18.05
C GLU A 158 22.62 31.65 16.52
N PRO A 159 23.68 32.27 15.97
CA PRO A 159 23.82 32.48 14.53
C PRO A 159 23.82 31.16 13.73
N ILE A 160 22.99 31.08 12.68
CA ILE A 160 22.77 29.84 11.91
C ILE A 160 24.06 29.36 11.20
N TYR A 161 24.98 30.28 10.90
CA TYR A 161 26.33 30.01 10.38
C TYR A 161 27.25 31.22 10.62
N GLU A 162 28.56 31.00 10.51
CA GLU A 162 29.57 32.03 10.67
C GLU A 162 29.47 33.08 9.55
N GLY A 163 29.24 34.35 9.92
CA GLY A 163 28.95 35.44 8.97
C GLY A 163 27.45 35.62 8.62
N CYS A 164 26.53 34.99 9.36
CA CYS A 164 25.10 35.26 9.26
C CYS A 164 24.81 36.74 9.58
N ARG A 165 23.98 37.40 8.77
CA ARG A 165 23.54 38.77 9.01
C ARG A 165 22.63 38.84 10.25
N GLU A 166 22.65 39.97 10.95
CA GLU A 166 21.86 40.21 12.18
C GLU A 166 20.34 40.13 11.96
N ASP A 167 19.85 40.23 10.72
CA ASP A 167 18.44 40.08 10.34
C ASP A 167 17.99 38.62 10.16
N ASN A 168 18.88 37.64 10.33
CA ASN A 168 18.62 36.20 10.15
C ASN A 168 18.78 35.38 11.44
N LEU A 169 18.13 35.83 12.52
CA LEU A 169 17.97 35.05 13.76
C LEU A 169 16.92 33.94 13.56
N CYS A 170 17.05 32.82 14.29
CA CYS A 170 15.99 31.81 14.33
C CYS A 170 14.90 32.27 15.31
N ALA A 171 13.65 31.83 15.09
CA ALA A 171 12.52 32.42 15.79
C ALA A 171 12.49 32.03 17.28
N GLU A 172 12.25 33.04 18.13
CA GLU A 172 12.34 33.01 19.60
C GLU A 172 11.45 31.96 20.30
N SER A 173 10.49 31.38 19.58
CA SER A 173 9.63 30.32 20.11
C SER A 173 9.20 29.32 19.05
N TYR A 174 8.89 28.10 19.49
CA TYR A 174 8.25 27.09 18.65
C TYR A 174 6.91 27.58 18.04
N TYR A 175 6.20 28.49 18.71
CA TYR A 175 4.98 29.11 18.19
C TYR A 175 5.27 30.03 17.00
N GLU A 176 6.28 30.89 17.07
CA GLU A 176 6.68 31.73 15.93
C GLU A 176 7.25 30.88 14.78
N ILE A 177 8.01 29.81 15.06
CA ILE A 177 8.39 28.81 14.04
C ILE A 177 7.14 28.21 13.38
N GLN A 178 6.14 27.77 14.16
CA GLN A 178 4.90 27.22 13.62
C GLN A 178 4.14 28.25 12.77
N LYS A 179 4.09 29.51 13.17
CA LYS A 179 3.42 30.61 12.46
C LYS A 179 4.11 30.95 11.13
N LEU A 180 5.45 31.01 11.12
CA LEU A 180 6.26 31.14 9.91
C LEU A 180 6.05 29.95 8.96
N VAL A 181 6.15 28.71 9.47
CA VAL A 181 5.95 27.49 8.67
C VAL A 181 4.50 27.30 8.22
N HIS A 182 3.52 27.84 8.97
CA HIS A 182 2.10 27.83 8.59
C HIS A 182 1.84 28.67 7.35
N SER A 183 2.52 29.82 7.18
CA SER A 183 2.44 30.62 5.94
C SER A 183 2.96 29.85 4.71
N LEU A 184 3.84 28.88 4.92
CA LEU A 184 4.33 27.93 3.93
C LEU A 184 3.47 26.64 3.87
N GLY A 185 2.46 26.50 4.72
CA GLY A 185 1.52 25.39 4.69
C GLY A 185 0.53 25.49 3.52
N LEU A 186 -0.09 24.37 3.17
CA LEU A 186 -1.29 24.38 2.33
C LEU A 186 -2.48 23.91 3.16
N PRO A 187 -3.68 24.49 2.96
CA PRO A 187 -4.82 24.27 3.84
C PRO A 187 -5.26 22.80 3.86
N SER A 188 -6.03 22.44 4.88
CA SER A 188 -6.87 21.24 4.90
C SER A 188 -8.24 21.61 5.42
N GLU A 189 -9.28 21.11 4.79
CA GLU A 189 -10.67 21.38 5.11
C GLU A 189 -11.30 20.18 5.81
N MET A 190 -12.14 20.44 6.80
CA MET A 190 -12.87 19.42 7.54
C MET A 190 -14.33 19.47 7.12
N ILE A 191 -14.80 18.42 6.44
CA ILE A 191 -16.14 18.35 5.87
C ILE A 191 -16.94 17.35 6.70
N ASP A 192 -18.09 17.77 7.23
CA ASP A 192 -18.94 16.87 7.99
C ASP A 192 -19.59 15.84 7.07
N VAL A 193 -19.79 14.62 7.57
CA VAL A 193 -20.34 13.49 6.83
C VAL A 193 -21.58 12.96 7.55
N CYS A 194 -22.60 12.58 6.78
CA CYS A 194 -23.75 11.86 7.31
C CYS A 194 -23.29 10.57 8.04
N ILE A 195 -23.90 10.27 9.19
CA ILE A 195 -23.61 9.07 9.99
C ILE A 195 -23.69 7.75 9.19
N ASP A 196 -24.53 7.70 8.15
CA ASP A 196 -24.66 6.53 7.28
C ASP A 196 -23.92 6.70 5.93
N ASN A 197 -22.99 7.64 5.79
CA ASN A 197 -22.25 7.94 4.55
C ASN A 197 -23.12 8.31 3.33
N CYS A 198 -24.37 8.73 3.54
CA CYS A 198 -25.28 9.12 2.44
C CYS A 198 -24.77 10.33 1.64
N MET A 199 -24.13 11.29 2.32
CA MET A 199 -23.70 12.58 1.78
C MET A 199 -22.63 13.22 2.66
N ILE A 200 -21.94 14.21 2.10
CA ILE A 200 -21.15 15.20 2.81
C ILE A 200 -21.94 16.52 2.92
N TYR A 201 -21.73 17.29 4.00
CA TYR A 201 -22.33 18.61 4.19
C TYR A 201 -21.41 19.66 3.55
N TRP A 202 -21.59 19.91 2.25
CA TRP A 202 -20.68 20.71 1.43
C TRP A 202 -21.41 21.58 0.41
N GLY A 203 -20.84 22.74 0.07
CA GLY A 203 -21.40 23.66 -0.92
C GLY A 203 -22.83 24.07 -0.55
N LYS A 204 -23.78 23.88 -1.47
CA LYS A 204 -25.22 24.17 -1.24
C LYS A 204 -25.85 23.37 -0.08
N ASP A 205 -25.25 22.25 0.31
CA ASP A 205 -25.73 21.39 1.39
C ASP A 205 -25.00 21.67 2.73
N ALA A 206 -24.11 22.68 2.79
CA ALA A 206 -23.23 22.95 3.94
C ALA A 206 -23.98 23.35 5.22
N GLU A 207 -25.12 24.03 5.12
CA GLU A 207 -25.90 24.49 6.28
C GLU A 207 -26.97 23.48 6.76
N LEU A 208 -27.08 22.32 6.11
CA LEU A 208 -28.07 21.32 6.52
C LEU A 208 -27.72 20.74 7.90
N LEU A 209 -28.73 20.69 8.76
CA LEU A 209 -28.67 20.09 10.11
C LEU A 209 -28.98 18.58 10.11
N GLU A 210 -29.57 18.09 9.02
CA GLU A 210 -29.98 16.69 8.82
C GLU A 210 -29.62 16.22 7.41
N CYS A 211 -29.40 14.91 7.27
CA CYS A 211 -29.09 14.30 5.99
C CYS A 211 -30.30 14.37 5.05
N LYS A 212 -30.16 15.00 3.87
CA LYS A 212 -31.27 15.13 2.90
C LYS A 212 -31.86 13.78 2.46
N PHE A 213 -31.07 12.71 2.52
CA PHE A 213 -31.44 11.35 2.12
C PHE A 213 -32.01 10.49 3.25
N CYS A 214 -31.27 10.22 4.33
CA CYS A 214 -31.72 9.33 5.41
C CYS A 214 -32.35 10.06 6.61
N LYS A 215 -32.47 11.39 6.57
CA LYS A 215 -33.05 12.27 7.62
C LYS A 215 -32.41 12.19 9.00
N LYS A 216 -31.32 11.43 9.17
CA LYS A 216 -30.57 11.39 10.43
C LYS A 216 -29.86 12.73 10.69
N PRO A 217 -29.75 13.16 11.96
CA PRO A 217 -29.09 14.40 12.33
C PRO A 217 -27.60 14.39 11.97
N ARG A 218 -27.08 15.55 11.62
CA ARG A 218 -25.64 15.81 11.41
C ARG A 218 -24.85 15.70 12.71
N TYR A 219 -25.41 16.26 13.77
CA TYR A 219 -24.76 16.44 15.07
C TYR A 219 -25.23 15.41 16.09
N LYS A 220 -24.31 14.99 16.95
CA LYS A 220 -24.60 14.18 18.13
C LYS A 220 -25.48 15.00 19.10
N PRO A 221 -26.32 14.35 19.94
CA PRO A 221 -27.03 15.02 21.02
C PRO A 221 -26.05 15.85 21.85
N GLN A 222 -26.44 17.08 22.20
CA GLN A 222 -25.62 17.94 23.05
C GLN A 222 -25.56 17.36 24.46
N GLY A 223 -24.35 17.08 24.94
CA GLY A 223 -24.07 16.96 26.38
C GLY A 223 -23.88 18.36 26.99
N ARG A 224 -23.24 18.45 28.16
CA ARG A 224 -22.97 19.71 28.89
C ARG A 224 -22.08 20.75 28.17
N GLY A 225 -21.73 20.56 26.89
CA GLY A 225 -20.85 21.43 26.13
C GLY A 225 -21.59 22.30 25.11
N ARG A 226 -21.23 23.60 25.03
CA ARG A 226 -21.81 24.58 24.08
C ARG A 226 -21.62 24.21 22.60
N ASN A 227 -20.63 23.39 22.28
CA ASN A 227 -20.18 23.10 20.92
C ASN A 227 -20.91 21.91 20.27
N ARG A 228 -21.52 22.12 19.08
CA ARG A 228 -22.08 21.02 18.26
C ARG A 228 -20.96 20.12 17.73
N VAL A 229 -21.12 18.80 17.87
CA VAL A 229 -20.14 17.79 17.42
C VAL A 229 -20.79 16.88 16.37
N PRO A 230 -20.30 16.83 15.13
CA PRO A 230 -20.86 16.00 14.07
C PRO A 230 -20.59 14.51 14.33
N TYR A 231 -21.41 13.65 13.73
CA TYR A 231 -21.25 12.19 13.86
C TYR A 231 -19.97 11.67 13.16
N GLN A 232 -19.71 12.12 11.94
CA GLN A 232 -18.57 11.72 11.12
C GLN A 232 -18.00 12.92 10.36
N ARG A 233 -16.73 12.82 9.95
CA ARG A 233 -15.96 13.87 9.29
C ARG A 233 -15.03 13.27 8.26
N MET A 234 -14.92 13.93 7.11
CA MET A 234 -13.90 13.73 6.10
C MET A 234 -12.88 14.86 6.22
N TRP A 235 -11.62 14.56 5.93
CA TRP A 235 -10.60 15.58 5.72
C TRP A 235 -10.30 15.67 4.23
N TYR A 236 -10.44 16.87 3.68
CA TYR A 236 -10.13 17.18 2.31
C TYR A 236 -8.87 18.05 2.28
N LEU A 237 -7.94 17.72 1.39
CA LEU A 237 -6.75 18.52 1.15
C LEU A 237 -6.97 19.21 -0.20
N PRO A 238 -7.29 20.52 -0.23
CA PRO A 238 -7.65 21.22 -1.46
C PRO A 238 -6.62 21.00 -2.56
N ILE A 239 -7.08 20.39 -3.66
CA ILE A 239 -6.19 19.99 -4.75
C ILE A 239 -5.67 21.20 -5.52
N LYS A 240 -6.49 22.25 -5.66
CA LYS A 240 -6.16 23.45 -6.44
C LYS A 240 -4.79 23.99 -6.04
N ASP A 241 -4.61 24.37 -4.77
CA ASP A 241 -3.37 25.00 -4.33
C ASP A 241 -2.21 24.01 -4.09
N ARG A 242 -2.50 22.72 -3.91
CA ARG A 242 -1.49 21.64 -3.89
C ARG A 242 -0.85 21.42 -5.21
N LEU A 243 -1.69 21.21 -6.20
CA LEU A 243 -1.25 21.18 -7.55
C LEU A 243 -0.55 22.54 -7.82
N LYS A 244 -1.10 23.70 -7.39
CA LYS A 244 -0.41 25.00 -7.54
C LYS A 244 1.06 24.99 -7.14
N ARG A 245 1.35 24.44 -5.97
CA ARG A 245 2.69 24.48 -5.41
C ARG A 245 3.80 23.95 -6.32
N LEU A 246 3.54 22.98 -7.19
CA LEU A 246 4.61 22.30 -7.90
C LEU A 246 4.96 22.86 -9.30
N TYR A 247 4.23 23.83 -9.88
CA TYR A 247 4.83 24.63 -10.99
C TYR A 247 5.58 25.86 -10.46
N GLN A 248 5.45 26.18 -9.16
CA GLN A 248 6.20 27.27 -8.51
C GLN A 248 7.67 26.92 -8.22
N SER A 249 8.11 25.70 -8.56
CA SER A 249 9.50 25.27 -8.40
C SER A 249 10.07 24.82 -9.74
N GLU A 250 11.21 25.40 -10.13
CA GLU A 250 11.90 25.09 -11.40
C GLU A 250 12.28 23.59 -11.46
N LYS A 251 12.46 22.97 -10.29
CA LYS A 251 12.75 21.54 -10.11
C LYS A 251 11.59 20.60 -10.46
N THR A 252 10.37 21.11 -10.67
CA THR A 252 9.17 20.31 -10.96
C THR A 252 8.32 20.85 -12.10
N ALA A 253 8.44 22.13 -12.45
CA ALA A 253 7.71 22.75 -13.56
C ALA A 253 8.09 22.16 -14.94
N ALA A 254 9.38 21.90 -15.19
CA ALA A 254 9.83 21.28 -16.43
C ALA A 254 9.28 19.85 -16.58
N SER A 255 9.43 19.03 -15.53
CA SER A 255 8.94 17.65 -15.48
C SER A 255 7.45 17.51 -15.77
N MET A 256 6.64 18.56 -15.58
CA MET A 256 5.20 18.52 -15.87
C MET A 256 4.79 18.50 -17.34
N LYS A 257 5.71 18.92 -18.20
CA LYS A 257 5.52 18.92 -19.65
C LYS A 257 6.12 17.65 -20.28
N TRP A 258 6.82 16.83 -19.49
CA TRP A 258 7.53 15.62 -19.94
C TRP A 258 6.63 14.67 -20.74
N HIS A 259 5.39 14.43 -20.32
CA HIS A 259 4.44 13.59 -21.07
C HIS A 259 4.18 14.04 -22.52
N ALA A 260 4.50 15.29 -22.88
CA ALA A 260 4.39 15.86 -24.22
C ALA A 260 5.75 16.23 -24.84
N GLU A 261 6.84 16.21 -24.06
CA GLU A 261 8.20 16.60 -24.46
C GLU A 261 9.18 15.43 -24.57
N HIS A 262 8.80 14.23 -24.11
CA HIS A 262 9.64 13.03 -24.19
C HIS A 262 9.56 12.37 -25.58
N ASP A 263 10.67 11.74 -25.99
CA ASP A 263 10.74 10.98 -27.23
C ASP A 263 10.07 9.61 -27.08
N GLN A 264 9.09 9.33 -27.95
CA GLN A 264 8.43 8.03 -28.05
C GLN A 264 8.82 7.36 -29.38
N LYS A 265 9.44 6.18 -29.33
CA LYS A 265 9.64 5.36 -30.54
C LYS A 265 8.30 4.87 -31.07
N GLU A 266 8.15 4.83 -32.39
CA GLU A 266 6.91 4.37 -33.02
C GLU A 266 6.58 2.93 -32.62
N GLY A 267 5.32 2.68 -32.22
CA GLY A 267 4.85 1.36 -31.79
C GLY A 267 5.17 0.98 -30.33
N GLU A 268 6.10 1.67 -29.65
CA GLU A 268 6.37 1.49 -28.21
C GLU A 268 5.38 2.29 -27.34
N ILE A 269 5.11 1.76 -26.15
CA ILE A 269 4.28 2.34 -25.11
C ILE A 269 5.03 2.22 -23.77
N ASN A 270 5.58 3.32 -23.29
CA ASN A 270 6.38 3.42 -22.07
C ASN A 270 5.57 4.09 -20.94
N HIS A 271 4.72 5.04 -21.30
CA HIS A 271 3.95 5.87 -20.39
C HIS A 271 2.47 5.99 -20.86
N PRO A 272 1.50 6.30 -19.96
CA PRO A 272 0.10 6.53 -20.34
C PRO A 272 -0.16 7.50 -21.51
N SER A 273 0.71 8.50 -21.73
CA SER A 273 0.67 9.41 -22.90
C SER A 273 0.70 8.68 -24.23
N ASP A 274 1.38 7.54 -24.27
CA ASP A 274 1.72 6.80 -25.49
C ASP A 274 0.57 5.84 -25.84
N ALA A 275 -0.26 5.54 -24.84
CA ALA A 275 -1.31 4.55 -24.90
C ALA A 275 -2.62 5.09 -25.51
N LYS A 276 -3.47 4.17 -25.94
CA LYS A 276 -4.63 4.48 -26.77
C LYS A 276 -5.68 5.36 -26.07
N ALA A 277 -5.87 5.24 -24.75
CA ALA A 277 -6.89 6.04 -24.04
C ALA A 277 -6.51 7.51 -23.93
N TRP A 278 -5.23 7.83 -23.69
CA TRP A 278 -4.74 9.20 -23.61
C TRP A 278 -4.77 9.88 -24.99
N LYS A 279 -4.23 9.20 -26.00
CA LYS A 279 -4.26 9.68 -27.39
C LYS A 279 -5.70 9.90 -27.88
N HIS A 280 -6.64 9.04 -27.51
CA HIS A 280 -8.06 9.25 -27.79
C HIS A 280 -8.60 10.51 -27.10
N LEU A 281 -8.39 10.68 -25.79
CA LEU A 281 -8.87 11.85 -25.06
C LEU A 281 -8.30 13.15 -25.64
N ASN A 282 -7.02 13.16 -26.02
CA ASN A 282 -6.38 14.31 -26.65
C ASN A 282 -6.99 14.66 -28.02
N ASN A 283 -7.35 13.65 -28.82
CA ASN A 283 -8.01 13.85 -30.11
C ASN A 283 -9.46 14.36 -29.96
N VAL A 284 -10.17 13.95 -28.90
CA VAL A 284 -11.53 14.47 -28.59
C VAL A 284 -11.47 15.89 -28.03
N TYR A 285 -10.45 16.21 -27.22
CA TYR A 285 -10.30 17.50 -26.54
C TYR A 285 -9.03 18.24 -26.96
N LEU A 286 -8.94 18.61 -28.24
CA LEU A 286 -7.79 19.34 -28.81
C LEU A 286 -7.44 20.62 -28.02
N ASP A 287 -8.43 21.39 -27.58
CA ASP A 287 -8.24 22.60 -26.75
C ASP A 287 -7.61 22.31 -25.37
N PHE A 288 -7.77 21.09 -24.86
CA PHE A 288 -7.12 20.65 -23.63
C PHE A 288 -5.70 20.16 -23.93
N ALA A 289 -5.55 19.34 -24.97
CA ALA A 289 -4.26 18.74 -25.36
C ALA A 289 -3.24 19.75 -25.89
N SER A 290 -3.69 20.83 -26.53
CA SER A 290 -2.83 21.87 -27.12
C SER A 290 -1.97 22.64 -26.10
N ASN A 291 -2.35 22.61 -24.82
CA ASN A 291 -1.53 23.15 -23.74
C ASN A 291 -0.91 21.99 -22.94
N PRO A 292 0.37 21.63 -23.15
CA PRO A 292 1.05 20.51 -22.48
C PRO A 292 1.26 20.73 -20.97
N ARG A 293 0.67 21.78 -20.42
CA ARG A 293 0.68 22.09 -19.00
C ARG A 293 -0.61 21.69 -18.28
N ASN A 294 -1.69 21.38 -19.02
CA ASN A 294 -2.91 20.80 -18.46
C ASN A 294 -2.64 19.41 -17.88
N VAL A 295 -3.42 18.99 -16.88
CA VAL A 295 -3.05 17.83 -16.03
C VAL A 295 -4.00 16.66 -16.09
N TYR A 296 -3.40 15.48 -16.14
CA TYR A 296 -4.04 14.19 -16.19
C TYR A 296 -3.83 13.51 -14.84
N LEU A 297 -4.92 13.11 -14.18
CA LEU A 297 -4.91 12.53 -12.85
C LEU A 297 -5.36 11.05 -12.91
N GLY A 298 -4.71 10.19 -12.15
CA GLY A 298 -5.25 8.91 -11.70
C GLY A 298 -5.79 9.04 -10.28
N LEU A 299 -6.95 8.43 -9.99
CA LEU A 299 -7.50 8.35 -8.63
C LEU A 299 -7.30 6.94 -8.08
N CYS A 300 -6.72 6.81 -6.88
CA CYS A 300 -6.67 5.54 -6.18
C CYS A 300 -7.38 5.60 -4.82
N THR A 301 -8.13 4.55 -4.46
CA THR A 301 -8.70 4.41 -3.11
C THR A 301 -8.76 2.95 -2.70
N TYR A 302 -8.47 2.69 -1.41
CA TYR A 302 -8.53 1.36 -0.80
C TYR A 302 -8.60 1.51 0.72
N GLY A 303 -9.41 0.69 1.39
CA GLY A 303 -9.57 0.75 2.85
C GLY A 303 -8.38 0.13 3.59
N PHE A 304 -7.85 0.82 4.60
CA PHE A 304 -6.86 0.23 5.52
C PHE A 304 -7.26 0.43 6.99
N SER A 305 -6.77 -0.45 7.87
CA SER A 305 -6.94 -0.25 9.30
C SER A 305 -5.72 0.45 9.90
N PRO A 306 -5.87 1.62 10.54
CA PRO A 306 -4.77 2.31 11.20
C PRO A 306 -4.34 1.63 12.51
N PHE A 307 -5.24 0.88 13.16
CA PHE A 307 -4.94 0.10 14.37
C PHE A 307 -4.23 -1.23 14.02
N GLY A 308 -3.64 -1.89 15.02
CA GLY A 308 -3.10 -3.24 14.87
C GLY A 308 -4.21 -4.29 14.67
N MET A 309 -3.82 -5.54 14.36
CA MET A 309 -4.78 -6.66 14.21
C MET A 309 -5.55 -7.00 15.51
N SER A 310 -5.19 -6.39 16.64
CA SER A 310 -5.72 -6.64 17.99
C SER A 310 -6.66 -5.53 18.50
N GLY A 311 -7.00 -4.51 17.68
CA GLY A 311 -7.78 -3.34 18.10
C GLY A 311 -9.26 -3.36 17.70
N ARG A 312 -10.01 -2.32 18.09
CA ARG A 312 -11.37 -2.05 17.58
C ARG A 312 -11.36 -2.03 16.05
N GLN A 313 -12.39 -2.62 15.42
CA GLN A 313 -12.56 -2.55 13.97
C GLN A 313 -12.74 -1.09 13.54
N TYR A 314 -11.76 -0.58 12.80
CA TYR A 314 -11.76 0.76 12.22
C TYR A 314 -11.13 0.67 10.84
N SER A 315 -11.77 1.30 9.85
CA SER A 315 -11.34 1.34 8.46
C SER A 315 -11.32 2.78 7.98
N LEU A 316 -10.16 3.22 7.49
CA LEU A 316 -9.94 4.54 6.92
C LEU A 316 -9.72 4.38 5.42
N TRP A 317 -10.41 5.19 4.63
CA TRP A 317 -10.39 5.14 3.16
C TRP A 317 -9.75 6.41 2.60
N PRO A 318 -8.41 6.45 2.44
CA PRO A 318 -7.74 7.55 1.76
C PRO A 318 -8.06 7.53 0.26
N VAL A 319 -8.29 8.71 -0.30
CA VAL A 319 -8.36 8.93 -1.75
C VAL A 319 -7.07 9.64 -2.17
N PHE A 320 -6.29 8.99 -3.02
CA PHE A 320 -5.08 9.53 -3.62
C PHE A 320 -5.37 10.05 -5.02
N LEU A 321 -4.74 11.16 -5.39
CA LEU A 321 -4.71 11.67 -6.76
C LEU A 321 -3.25 11.75 -7.22
N THR A 322 -2.96 11.13 -8.36
CA THR A 322 -1.62 11.04 -8.96
C THR A 322 -1.62 11.70 -10.33
N PRO A 323 -1.05 12.90 -10.46
CA PRO A 323 -0.65 13.48 -11.74
C PRO A 323 0.25 12.56 -12.58
N TYR A 324 -0.26 12.14 -13.75
CA TYR A 324 0.49 11.39 -14.78
C TYR A 324 1.26 12.31 -15.74
N ASN A 325 1.39 13.59 -15.44
CA ASN A 325 2.09 14.54 -16.33
C ASN A 325 3.61 14.39 -16.34
N LEU A 326 4.14 13.71 -15.34
CA LEU A 326 5.55 13.69 -14.98
C LEU A 326 6.19 12.36 -15.34
N PRO A 327 7.53 12.31 -15.36
CA PRO A 327 8.23 11.06 -15.11
C PRO A 327 7.65 10.39 -13.84
N PRO A 328 7.71 9.06 -13.70
CA PRO A 328 7.06 8.28 -12.62
C PRO A 328 7.35 8.68 -11.15
N GLU A 329 8.13 9.74 -10.88
CA GLU A 329 8.64 10.12 -9.57
C GLU A 329 7.96 11.33 -8.85
N MET A 330 7.20 12.25 -9.50
CA MET A 330 6.73 13.55 -8.89
C MET A 330 5.32 14.05 -9.38
N CYS A 331 4.61 15.08 -8.81
CA CYS A 331 3.13 15.40 -9.07
C CYS A 331 2.54 16.86 -8.77
N VAL A 332 1.74 17.58 -9.66
CA VAL A 332 1.63 19.11 -9.76
C VAL A 332 0.39 19.86 -10.53
N GLN A 333 0.20 21.24 -10.50
CA GLN A 333 -0.52 22.29 -11.40
C GLN A 333 -0.43 23.90 -11.12
N THR A 334 0.37 24.82 -11.75
CA THR A 334 0.26 26.36 -11.70
C THR A 334 1.10 27.19 -12.71
N TYR A 335 1.17 28.55 -12.57
CA TYR A 335 2.25 29.43 -13.08
C TYR A 335 3.56 28.69 -13.23
N ASP A 336 3.98 28.55 -14.47
CA ASP A 336 5.15 27.81 -14.86
C ASP A 336 6.37 28.71 -14.70
N CYS A 337 7.12 28.52 -13.61
CA CYS A 337 8.35 29.27 -13.37
C CYS A 337 9.46 28.97 -14.40
N SER A 338 9.42 27.81 -15.08
CA SER A 338 10.43 27.45 -16.09
C SER A 338 10.26 28.27 -17.37
N THR A 339 9.02 28.46 -17.84
CA THR A 339 8.71 29.35 -18.97
C THR A 339 8.39 30.78 -18.54
N ARG A 340 8.28 31.03 -17.22
CA ARG A 340 7.86 32.29 -16.58
C ARG A 340 6.48 32.79 -17.04
N THR A 341 5.55 31.88 -17.36
CA THR A 341 4.22 32.25 -17.86
C THR A 341 3.06 31.79 -16.97
N ASN A 342 2.06 32.65 -16.84
CA ASN A 342 0.75 32.32 -16.28
C ASN A 342 -0.11 31.61 -17.35
N PHE A 343 -0.95 30.67 -16.92
CA PHE A 343 -1.95 30.05 -17.80
C PHE A 343 -3.14 29.54 -17.00
N THR A 344 -4.30 29.45 -17.66
CA THR A 344 -5.48 28.79 -17.09
C THR A 344 -5.34 27.28 -17.18
N MET A 345 -5.67 26.63 -16.09
CA MET A 345 -5.07 25.37 -15.69
C MET A 345 -6.17 24.32 -15.50
N ARG A 346 -6.24 23.34 -16.40
CA ARG A 346 -7.32 22.36 -16.45
C ARG A 346 -6.83 20.99 -16.00
N ALA A 347 -7.67 20.24 -15.27
CA ALA A 347 -7.36 18.88 -14.83
C ALA A 347 -8.44 17.89 -15.29
N VAL A 348 -8.03 16.72 -15.78
CA VAL A 348 -8.90 15.59 -16.12
C VAL A 348 -8.55 14.37 -15.27
N LEU A 349 -9.57 13.64 -14.84
CA LEU A 349 -9.41 12.33 -14.22
C LEU A 349 -9.45 11.27 -15.33
N LEU A 350 -8.33 10.61 -15.60
CA LEU A 350 -8.25 9.57 -16.64
C LEU A 350 -8.99 8.30 -16.24
N TRP A 351 -8.78 7.82 -15.02
CA TRP A 351 -9.35 6.57 -14.53
C TRP A 351 -9.19 6.43 -13.01
N THR A 352 -9.88 5.43 -12.45
CA THR A 352 -9.63 4.96 -11.08
C THR A 352 -8.75 3.71 -11.03
N ILE A 353 -7.98 3.55 -9.95
CA ILE A 353 -7.24 2.36 -9.53
C ILE A 353 -7.81 1.91 -8.18
N SER A 354 -8.16 0.63 -8.07
CA SER A 354 -8.87 0.11 -6.91
C SER A 354 -8.89 -1.41 -6.94
N ASP A 355 -8.97 -2.05 -5.78
CA ASP A 355 -9.29 -3.48 -5.70
C ASP A 355 -10.69 -3.76 -6.31
N PHE A 356 -11.01 -5.02 -6.59
CA PHE A 356 -12.25 -5.36 -7.30
C PHE A 356 -13.53 -5.12 -6.47
N LEU A 357 -13.42 -4.90 -5.15
CA LEU A 357 -14.56 -4.49 -4.32
C LEU A 357 -14.81 -2.99 -4.43
N ALA A 358 -13.77 -2.17 -4.25
CA ALA A 358 -13.84 -0.73 -4.43
C ALA A 358 -14.14 -0.34 -5.89
N TYR A 359 -13.68 -1.11 -6.88
CA TYR A 359 -14.10 -0.98 -8.29
C TYR A 359 -15.63 -0.91 -8.40
N GLY A 360 -16.35 -1.80 -7.70
CA GLY A 360 -17.80 -1.83 -7.75
C GLY A 360 -18.46 -0.60 -7.12
N MET A 361 -17.90 -0.11 -6.01
CA MET A 361 -18.34 1.13 -5.36
C MET A 361 -18.10 2.37 -6.23
N LEU A 362 -16.99 2.41 -6.97
CA LEU A 362 -16.57 3.52 -7.83
C LEU A 362 -17.31 3.54 -9.17
N SER A 363 -17.55 2.37 -9.78
CA SER A 363 -18.24 2.26 -11.07
C SER A 363 -19.77 2.30 -10.94
N GLY A 364 -20.32 1.83 -9.82
CA GLY A 364 -21.74 1.53 -9.70
C GLY A 364 -22.14 0.15 -10.24
N TRP A 365 -21.17 -0.67 -10.66
CA TRP A 365 -21.36 -2.05 -11.09
C TRP A 365 -21.11 -3.03 -9.94
N THR A 366 -22.01 -3.96 -9.68
CA THR A 366 -21.79 -5.00 -8.66
C THR A 366 -20.77 -6.03 -9.13
N THR A 367 -19.69 -6.22 -8.38
CA THR A 367 -18.60 -7.16 -8.68
C THR A 367 -18.80 -8.56 -8.08
N HIS A 368 -20.06 -8.92 -7.83
CA HIS A 368 -20.51 -10.23 -7.33
C HIS A 368 -21.55 -10.90 -8.26
N GLY A 369 -21.78 -12.21 -8.09
CA GLY A 369 -22.70 -12.99 -8.93
C GLY A 369 -22.12 -13.34 -10.31
N ARG A 370 -22.97 -13.81 -11.25
CA ARG A 370 -22.53 -14.20 -12.62
C ARG A 370 -22.22 -13.04 -13.54
N LEU A 371 -22.78 -11.88 -13.27
CA LEU A 371 -22.62 -10.67 -14.05
C LEU A 371 -21.44 -9.81 -13.55
N SER A 372 -20.59 -10.30 -12.65
CA SER A 372 -19.57 -9.47 -12.00
C SER A 372 -18.48 -8.96 -12.92
N CYS A 373 -18.23 -9.58 -14.08
CA CYS A 373 -17.27 -9.09 -15.07
C CYS A 373 -17.81 -7.80 -15.74
N PRO A 374 -17.15 -6.65 -15.58
CA PRO A 374 -17.63 -5.38 -16.14
C PRO A 374 -17.44 -5.28 -17.66
N TYR A 375 -16.65 -6.18 -18.27
CA TYR A 375 -16.43 -6.23 -19.71
C TYR A 375 -17.37 -7.21 -20.43
N CYS A 376 -17.72 -8.34 -19.80
CA CYS A 376 -18.67 -9.28 -20.38
C CYS A 376 -20.14 -8.95 -20.04
N MET A 377 -20.39 -8.26 -18.92
CA MET A 377 -21.70 -7.81 -18.46
C MET A 377 -22.78 -8.91 -18.55
N GLY A 378 -23.95 -8.61 -19.12
CA GLY A 378 -25.02 -9.58 -19.38
C GLY A 378 -24.63 -10.71 -20.34
N SER A 379 -23.67 -10.47 -21.23
CA SER A 379 -23.23 -11.37 -22.30
C SER A 379 -22.23 -12.43 -21.83
N THR A 380 -22.51 -13.08 -20.70
CA THR A 380 -21.62 -14.05 -20.03
C THR A 380 -22.22 -15.45 -19.92
N ASP A 381 -21.41 -16.48 -20.18
CA ASP A 381 -21.76 -17.90 -20.02
C ASP A 381 -21.64 -18.38 -18.56
N ALA A 382 -21.22 -17.50 -17.64
CA ALA A 382 -20.93 -17.84 -16.25
C ALA A 382 -22.17 -18.34 -15.51
N PHE A 383 -21.99 -19.40 -14.72
CA PHE A 383 -23.08 -20.13 -14.07
C PHE A 383 -22.76 -20.43 -12.61
N GLN A 384 -23.78 -20.69 -11.79
CA GLN A 384 -23.60 -21.07 -10.39
C GLN A 384 -23.41 -22.58 -10.27
N LEU A 385 -22.41 -23.00 -9.51
CA LEU A 385 -22.16 -24.41 -9.18
C LEU A 385 -23.25 -24.95 -8.25
N LYS A 386 -23.80 -26.13 -8.54
CA LYS A 386 -24.94 -26.71 -7.83
C LYS A 386 -24.60 -27.06 -6.38
N HIS A 387 -23.43 -27.67 -6.17
CA HIS A 387 -22.91 -28.07 -4.86
C HIS A 387 -21.91 -27.04 -4.32
N GLY A 388 -21.06 -26.48 -5.17
CA GLY A 388 -20.09 -25.44 -4.78
C GLY A 388 -20.71 -24.08 -4.42
N LYS A 389 -21.94 -23.79 -4.86
CA LYS A 389 -22.71 -22.53 -4.69
C LYS A 389 -22.04 -21.23 -5.16
N LYS A 390 -20.78 -21.29 -5.61
CA LYS A 390 -20.04 -20.17 -6.20
C LYS A 390 -20.31 -20.09 -7.70
N THR A 391 -20.22 -18.88 -8.24
CA THR A 391 -20.17 -18.65 -9.68
C THR A 391 -18.88 -19.22 -10.28
N SER A 392 -18.97 -19.83 -11.46
CA SER A 392 -17.87 -20.34 -12.26
C SER A 392 -17.88 -19.74 -13.67
N TRP A 393 -16.70 -19.37 -14.16
CA TRP A 393 -16.36 -19.02 -15.55
C TRP A 393 -15.72 -20.20 -16.31
N PHE A 394 -15.88 -21.43 -15.81
CA PHE A 394 -15.41 -22.61 -16.52
C PHE A 394 -16.11 -22.73 -17.88
N ASP A 395 -15.31 -22.95 -18.92
CA ASP A 395 -15.74 -23.01 -20.31
C ASP A 395 -16.36 -21.69 -20.84
N CYS A 396 -15.97 -20.56 -20.26
CA CYS A 396 -16.35 -19.23 -20.75
C CYS A 396 -15.30 -18.59 -21.66
N HIS A 397 -14.08 -19.15 -21.74
CA HIS A 397 -12.97 -18.53 -22.47
C HIS A 397 -12.89 -18.95 -23.94
N ARG A 398 -13.44 -20.12 -24.31
CA ARG A 398 -13.44 -20.61 -25.71
C ARG A 398 -14.10 -19.68 -26.72
N ARG A 399 -15.05 -18.83 -26.29
CA ARG A 399 -15.73 -17.85 -27.17
C ARG A 399 -14.85 -16.67 -27.59
N PHE A 400 -13.68 -16.50 -26.98
CA PHE A 400 -12.70 -15.47 -27.36
C PHE A 400 -11.69 -15.97 -28.41
N LEU A 401 -11.58 -17.27 -28.62
CA LEU A 401 -10.72 -17.86 -29.65
C LEU A 401 -11.28 -17.58 -31.07
N PRO A 402 -10.45 -17.62 -32.13
CA PRO A 402 -10.93 -17.58 -33.51
C PRO A 402 -12.03 -18.62 -33.80
N ILE A 403 -13.00 -18.31 -34.67
CA ILE A 403 -14.19 -19.16 -34.88
C ILE A 403 -13.88 -20.57 -35.41
N ASN A 404 -12.77 -20.71 -36.13
CA ASN A 404 -12.23 -21.96 -36.66
C ASN A 404 -11.34 -22.74 -35.64
N HIS A 405 -11.01 -22.17 -34.48
CA HIS A 405 -10.05 -22.77 -33.55
C HIS A 405 -10.54 -24.13 -33.00
N PRO A 406 -9.72 -25.22 -33.03
CA PRO A 406 -10.16 -26.58 -32.69
C PRO A 406 -10.83 -26.72 -31.32
N TYR A 407 -10.37 -25.98 -30.30
CA TYR A 407 -10.97 -26.03 -28.96
C TYR A 407 -12.47 -25.69 -28.93
N ARG A 408 -12.98 -24.82 -29.82
CA ARG A 408 -14.42 -24.50 -29.90
C ARG A 408 -15.30 -25.71 -30.22
N ARG A 409 -14.73 -26.72 -30.89
CA ARG A 409 -15.40 -27.98 -31.27
C ARG A 409 -15.08 -29.15 -30.32
N ASN A 410 -14.20 -28.96 -29.34
CA ASN A 410 -13.79 -29.98 -28.38
C ASN A 410 -14.89 -30.28 -27.36
N LYS A 411 -15.60 -31.41 -27.54
CA LYS A 411 -16.71 -31.88 -26.69
C LYS A 411 -16.27 -32.69 -25.46
N LYS A 412 -14.98 -33.00 -25.32
CA LYS A 412 -14.43 -33.93 -24.30
C LYS A 412 -13.84 -33.19 -23.09
N HIS A 413 -12.98 -32.20 -23.32
CA HIS A 413 -12.12 -31.65 -22.27
C HIS A 413 -12.73 -30.45 -21.51
N PHE A 414 -13.78 -29.84 -22.06
CA PHE A 414 -14.50 -28.68 -21.50
C PHE A 414 -15.89 -29.11 -21.00
N ARG A 415 -16.93 -28.26 -21.07
CA ARG A 415 -18.30 -28.72 -20.77
C ARG A 415 -18.72 -29.80 -21.75
N SER A 416 -19.32 -30.86 -21.22
CA SER A 416 -19.66 -32.07 -21.98
C SER A 416 -20.63 -31.75 -23.12
N LYS A 417 -20.40 -32.37 -24.28
CA LYS A 417 -21.24 -32.25 -25.50
C LYS A 417 -21.35 -30.82 -26.11
N ARG A 418 -20.78 -29.77 -25.51
CA ARG A 418 -20.88 -28.37 -25.97
C ARG A 418 -19.93 -28.03 -27.13
N ILE A 419 -20.47 -27.34 -28.14
CA ILE A 419 -19.72 -26.61 -29.18
C ILE A 419 -19.95 -25.11 -28.93
N VAL A 420 -18.91 -24.28 -29.03
CA VAL A 420 -19.00 -22.83 -28.81
C VAL A 420 -18.96 -22.09 -30.14
N ARG A 421 -20.11 -21.54 -30.57
CA ARG A 421 -20.25 -20.75 -31.80
C ARG A 421 -20.17 -19.26 -31.54
N ASP A 422 -20.45 -18.83 -30.32
CA ASP A 422 -20.56 -17.44 -29.91
C ASP A 422 -19.20 -16.72 -29.95
N THR A 423 -19.21 -15.42 -30.27
CA THR A 423 -18.01 -14.57 -30.25
C THR A 423 -17.77 -13.96 -28.88
N ALA A 424 -16.61 -13.32 -28.68
CA ALA A 424 -16.39 -12.45 -27.53
C ALA A 424 -17.46 -11.35 -27.50
N PRO A 425 -17.95 -10.94 -26.31
CA PRO A 425 -18.77 -9.74 -26.21
C PRO A 425 -17.95 -8.51 -26.63
N PRO A 426 -18.57 -7.49 -27.27
CA PRO A 426 -17.88 -6.26 -27.62
C PRO A 426 -17.51 -5.47 -26.36
N TYR A 427 -16.39 -4.75 -26.42
CA TYR A 427 -16.06 -3.74 -25.41
C TYR A 427 -16.92 -2.50 -25.64
N LEU A 428 -17.78 -2.16 -24.67
CA LEU A 428 -18.65 -1.00 -24.77
C LEU A 428 -17.89 0.32 -24.53
N SER A 429 -18.21 1.32 -25.34
CA SER A 429 -17.82 2.72 -25.12
C SER A 429 -18.45 3.30 -23.84
N GLY A 430 -17.95 4.45 -23.38
CA GLY A 430 -18.55 5.12 -22.22
C GLY A 430 -19.97 5.61 -22.50
N GLU A 431 -20.27 6.08 -23.72
CA GLU A 431 -21.65 6.43 -24.11
C GLU A 431 -22.60 5.23 -24.12
N GLU A 432 -22.17 4.07 -24.61
CA GLU A 432 -23.00 2.86 -24.59
C GLU A 432 -23.27 2.40 -23.16
N ILE A 433 -22.27 2.49 -22.28
CA ILE A 433 -22.43 2.18 -20.85
C ILE A 433 -23.33 3.20 -20.15
N GLU A 434 -23.25 4.48 -20.51
CA GLU A 434 -24.18 5.48 -19.98
C GLU A 434 -25.62 5.19 -20.37
N LYS A 435 -25.84 4.89 -21.66
CA LYS A 435 -27.15 4.47 -22.20
C LYS A 435 -27.66 3.19 -21.53
N ASP A 436 -26.79 2.22 -21.23
CA ASP A 436 -27.13 0.98 -20.51
C ASP A 436 -27.52 1.26 -19.04
N ILE A 437 -26.77 2.11 -18.33
CA ILE A 437 -27.10 2.56 -16.96
C ILE A 437 -28.47 3.24 -16.93
N ASP A 438 -28.70 4.18 -17.87
CA ASP A 438 -29.92 4.97 -17.93
C ASP A 438 -31.13 4.11 -18.36
N TYR A 439 -30.94 3.18 -19.31
CA TYR A 439 -31.95 2.21 -19.73
C TYR A 439 -32.45 1.33 -18.57
N TYR A 440 -31.52 0.81 -17.75
CA TYR A 440 -31.88 0.05 -16.55
C TYR A 440 -32.38 0.92 -15.39
N GLY A 441 -32.37 2.26 -15.51
CA GLY A 441 -32.89 3.20 -14.50
C GLY A 441 -31.92 3.53 -13.37
N GLY A 442 -30.62 3.34 -13.58
CA GLY A 442 -29.56 3.61 -12.60
C GLY A 442 -29.54 5.06 -12.13
N GLN A 443 -29.91 5.30 -10.86
CA GLN A 443 -30.02 6.65 -10.31
C GLN A 443 -28.66 7.29 -10.01
N SER A 444 -28.47 8.59 -10.27
CA SER A 444 -27.25 9.31 -9.90
C SER A 444 -27.02 9.32 -8.38
N THR A 445 -25.75 9.11 -8.01
CA THR A 445 -25.25 9.22 -6.63
C THR A 445 -25.58 10.60 -6.02
N VAL A 446 -25.60 11.68 -6.81
CA VAL A 446 -25.96 13.03 -6.36
C VAL A 446 -27.45 13.16 -6.03
N ALA A 447 -28.30 12.39 -6.71
CA ALA A 447 -29.76 12.42 -6.57
C ALA A 447 -30.30 11.51 -5.45
N LYS A 448 -29.57 10.44 -5.07
CA LYS A 448 -30.03 9.43 -4.09
C LYS A 448 -29.08 9.16 -2.92
N GLY A 449 -27.84 9.66 -2.99
CA GLY A 449 -26.83 9.47 -1.95
C GLY A 449 -26.16 8.10 -1.95
N GLY A 450 -25.16 7.94 -1.08
CA GLY A 450 -24.31 6.75 -1.00
C GLY A 450 -25.04 5.42 -0.73
N ASN A 451 -26.19 5.47 -0.05
CA ASN A 451 -26.93 4.28 0.43
C ASN A 451 -27.93 3.67 -0.57
N TRP A 452 -27.88 4.10 -1.83
CA TRP A 452 -28.70 3.51 -2.89
C TRP A 452 -28.30 2.07 -3.27
N HIS A 453 -27.17 1.56 -2.76
CA HIS A 453 -26.67 0.20 -2.99
C HIS A 453 -27.37 -0.90 -2.15
N ASN A 454 -28.51 -0.62 -1.53
CA ASN A 454 -29.30 -1.61 -0.77
C ASN A 454 -30.28 -2.37 -1.69
N PRO A 455 -30.55 -3.68 -1.48
CA PRO A 455 -31.42 -4.47 -2.36
C PRO A 455 -32.80 -3.86 -2.69
N PRO A 456 -33.54 -3.19 -1.78
CA PRO A 456 -34.84 -2.57 -2.10
C PRO A 456 -34.75 -1.39 -3.07
N ASN A 457 -33.56 -0.80 -3.25
CA ASN A 457 -33.31 0.38 -4.09
C ASN A 457 -32.72 0.01 -5.47
N MET A 458 -32.52 -1.29 -5.72
CA MET A 458 -31.87 -1.77 -6.94
C MET A 458 -32.74 -1.54 -8.18
N PRO A 459 -32.14 -1.23 -9.35
CA PRO A 459 -32.91 -1.08 -10.58
C PRO A 459 -33.52 -2.41 -11.07
N ASN A 460 -34.54 -2.32 -11.92
CA ASN A 460 -35.29 -3.48 -12.39
C ASN A 460 -34.41 -4.40 -13.27
N GLY A 461 -34.32 -5.68 -12.89
CA GLY A 461 -33.46 -6.65 -13.56
C GLY A 461 -32.07 -6.80 -12.93
N TYR A 462 -31.78 -6.08 -11.84
CA TYR A 462 -30.50 -6.20 -11.12
C TYR A 462 -30.20 -7.64 -10.69
N GLY A 463 -28.94 -8.07 -10.84
CA GLY A 463 -28.47 -9.42 -10.53
C GLY A 463 -28.91 -10.50 -11.53
N THR A 464 -29.78 -10.17 -12.50
CA THR A 464 -30.34 -11.13 -13.47
C THR A 464 -30.11 -10.71 -14.93
N GLN A 465 -30.25 -9.44 -15.26
CA GLN A 465 -29.99 -8.88 -16.59
C GLN A 465 -28.72 -8.00 -16.58
N HIS A 466 -28.60 -7.13 -15.57
CA HIS A 466 -27.47 -6.22 -15.36
C HIS A 466 -27.00 -6.24 -13.90
N ASN A 467 -25.86 -5.62 -13.61
CA ASN A 467 -25.34 -5.45 -12.25
C ASN A 467 -25.17 -3.97 -11.83
N TRP A 468 -25.68 -3.00 -12.61
CA TRP A 468 -25.78 -1.60 -12.16
C TRP A 468 -26.65 -1.46 -10.91
N HIS A 469 -26.10 -0.87 -9.84
CA HIS A 469 -26.85 -0.49 -8.64
C HIS A 469 -27.02 1.04 -8.51
N LYS A 470 -26.24 1.84 -9.25
CA LYS A 470 -26.32 3.31 -9.31
C LYS A 470 -25.59 3.84 -10.54
N LYS A 471 -25.90 5.07 -10.95
CA LYS A 471 -25.02 5.91 -11.78
C LYS A 471 -24.01 6.59 -10.84
N SER A 472 -22.74 6.29 -11.03
CA SER A 472 -21.67 6.82 -10.17
C SER A 472 -21.52 8.35 -10.28
N ILE A 473 -21.00 8.99 -9.24
CA ILE A 473 -20.72 10.43 -9.23
C ILE A 473 -19.71 10.87 -10.32
N PHE A 474 -18.88 9.95 -10.84
CA PHE A 474 -17.97 10.27 -11.94
C PHE A 474 -18.69 10.64 -13.24
N TRP A 475 -19.95 10.20 -13.45
CA TRP A 475 -20.75 10.60 -14.60
C TRP A 475 -21.22 12.07 -14.56
N GLU A 476 -21.01 12.76 -13.44
CA GLU A 476 -21.18 14.23 -13.36
C GLU A 476 -19.99 14.98 -13.99
N LEU A 477 -18.88 14.29 -14.33
CA LEU A 477 -17.79 14.84 -15.13
C LEU A 477 -18.18 14.75 -16.62
N PRO A 478 -18.26 15.87 -17.35
CA PRO A 478 -18.87 15.89 -18.69
C PRO A 478 -18.13 15.06 -19.75
N TYR A 479 -16.84 14.77 -19.52
CA TYR A 479 -15.98 13.96 -20.40
C TYR A 479 -15.91 12.46 -20.02
N TRP A 480 -16.61 12.03 -18.95
CA TRP A 480 -16.45 10.66 -18.42
C TRP A 480 -16.92 9.58 -19.39
N LYS A 481 -17.94 9.90 -20.20
CA LYS A 481 -18.48 9.05 -21.27
C LYS A 481 -17.52 8.88 -22.45
N ASP A 482 -16.56 9.79 -22.62
CA ASP A 482 -15.60 9.80 -23.73
C ASP A 482 -14.29 9.06 -23.38
N LEU A 483 -14.09 8.70 -22.11
CA LEU A 483 -12.94 7.91 -21.66
C LEU A 483 -13.06 6.45 -22.13
N LEU A 484 -12.07 5.93 -22.85
CA LEU A 484 -12.02 4.51 -23.26
C LEU A 484 -11.84 3.55 -22.08
N LEU A 485 -11.06 3.97 -21.07
CA LEU A 485 -10.84 3.25 -19.81
C LEU A 485 -11.21 4.17 -18.64
N ARG A 486 -12.15 3.74 -17.80
CA ARG A 486 -12.68 4.52 -16.66
C ARG A 486 -12.22 3.98 -15.30
N HIS A 487 -12.04 2.67 -15.20
CA HIS A 487 -11.67 1.96 -13.99
C HIS A 487 -10.72 0.83 -14.36
N ASN A 488 -9.57 0.72 -13.69
CA ASN A 488 -8.58 -0.32 -13.95
C ASN A 488 -8.93 -1.62 -13.22
N LEU A 489 -8.56 -2.74 -13.83
CA LEU A 489 -8.43 -4.01 -13.12
C LEU A 489 -7.10 -4.07 -12.38
N ASP A 490 -7.17 -4.34 -11.07
CA ASP A 490 -5.99 -4.49 -10.24
C ASP A 490 -5.26 -5.81 -10.52
N VAL A 491 -4.22 -5.73 -11.36
CA VAL A 491 -3.38 -6.88 -11.74
C VAL A 491 -2.66 -7.47 -10.52
N MET A 492 -2.22 -6.65 -9.55
CA MET A 492 -1.57 -7.15 -8.32
C MET A 492 -2.53 -8.05 -7.53
N HIS A 493 -3.78 -7.63 -7.34
CA HIS A 493 -4.77 -8.42 -6.62
C HIS A 493 -5.27 -9.64 -7.42
N ILE A 494 -5.43 -9.50 -8.75
CA ILE A 494 -5.78 -10.61 -9.65
C ILE A 494 -4.69 -11.69 -9.62
N GLU A 495 -3.42 -11.30 -9.77
CA GLU A 495 -2.27 -12.21 -9.79
C GLU A 495 -2.04 -12.87 -8.42
N LYS A 496 -2.14 -12.11 -7.33
CA LYS A 496 -2.12 -12.69 -5.97
C LYS A 496 -3.25 -13.72 -5.80
N ASN A 497 -4.45 -13.43 -6.27
CA ASN A 497 -5.56 -14.37 -6.23
C ASN A 497 -5.28 -15.60 -7.11
N PHE A 498 -4.56 -15.43 -8.23
CA PHE A 498 -4.09 -16.50 -9.10
C PHE A 498 -3.12 -17.44 -8.37
N PHE A 499 -2.06 -16.87 -7.78
CA PHE A 499 -1.11 -17.57 -6.91
C PHE A 499 -1.82 -18.33 -5.79
N ASP A 500 -2.67 -17.65 -5.01
CA ASP A 500 -3.39 -18.25 -3.90
C ASP A 500 -4.24 -19.44 -4.37
N ASN A 501 -5.00 -19.30 -5.46
CA ASN A 501 -5.85 -20.38 -5.96
C ASN A 501 -5.05 -21.55 -6.57
N ILE A 502 -3.93 -21.29 -7.25
CA ILE A 502 -3.00 -22.33 -7.71
C ILE A 502 -2.46 -23.07 -6.48
N MET A 503 -1.71 -22.38 -5.61
CA MET A 503 -0.96 -23.04 -4.55
C MET A 503 -1.87 -23.77 -3.55
N ASN A 504 -3.00 -23.18 -3.16
CA ASN A 504 -3.95 -23.86 -2.27
C ASN A 504 -4.57 -25.12 -2.91
N THR A 505 -4.66 -25.18 -4.24
CA THR A 505 -5.19 -26.34 -4.98
C THR A 505 -4.12 -27.42 -5.19
N LEU A 506 -2.92 -27.04 -5.67
CA LEU A 506 -1.77 -27.97 -5.85
C LEU A 506 -1.38 -28.64 -4.53
N LEU A 507 -1.33 -27.86 -3.45
CA LEU A 507 -0.97 -28.33 -2.10
C LEU A 507 -2.14 -28.99 -1.35
N ASN A 508 -3.37 -28.94 -1.89
CA ASN A 508 -4.60 -29.42 -1.26
C ASN A 508 -4.83 -28.84 0.16
N VAL A 509 -4.76 -27.52 0.29
CA VAL A 509 -4.89 -26.83 1.60
C VAL A 509 -6.35 -26.89 2.09
N PRO A 510 -6.63 -27.45 3.28
CA PRO A 510 -7.99 -27.55 3.81
C PRO A 510 -8.72 -26.20 3.85
N GLY A 511 -9.99 -26.18 3.45
CA GLY A 511 -10.84 -24.99 3.38
C GLY A 511 -10.49 -23.98 2.26
N LYS A 512 -9.29 -24.07 1.66
CA LYS A 512 -8.84 -23.14 0.60
C LYS A 512 -8.70 -23.77 -0.78
N THR A 513 -8.47 -25.08 -0.87
CA THR A 513 -8.39 -25.81 -2.14
C THR A 513 -9.66 -25.61 -2.98
N LYS A 514 -9.47 -25.32 -4.28
CA LYS A 514 -10.58 -25.32 -5.25
C LYS A 514 -11.05 -26.73 -5.56
N ASP A 515 -10.20 -27.73 -5.31
CA ASP A 515 -10.45 -29.15 -5.49
C ASP A 515 -10.98 -29.80 -4.19
N ASN A 516 -12.27 -29.62 -3.91
CA ASN A 516 -12.95 -30.11 -2.71
C ASN A 516 -14.18 -30.99 -3.04
N LYS A 517 -14.75 -31.69 -2.04
CA LYS A 517 -15.88 -32.63 -2.22
C LYS A 517 -17.05 -32.02 -3.01
N ASN A 518 -17.43 -30.77 -2.73
CA ASN A 518 -18.52 -30.10 -3.45
C ASN A 518 -18.16 -29.90 -4.93
N SER A 519 -16.95 -29.42 -5.24
CA SER A 519 -16.50 -29.31 -6.63
C SER A 519 -16.46 -30.65 -7.38
N ARG A 520 -16.17 -31.76 -6.69
CA ARG A 520 -16.20 -33.11 -7.27
C ARG A 520 -17.62 -33.61 -7.54
N LEU A 521 -18.59 -33.22 -6.72
CA LEU A 521 -20.02 -33.48 -6.96
C LEU A 521 -20.59 -32.67 -8.12
N ASP A 522 -20.02 -31.50 -8.43
CA ASP A 522 -20.40 -30.69 -9.60
C ASP A 522 -19.87 -31.27 -10.93
N LEU A 523 -18.75 -32.02 -10.93
CA LEU A 523 -18.09 -32.49 -12.17
C LEU A 523 -18.99 -33.32 -13.11
N PRO A 524 -19.74 -34.35 -12.65
CA PRO A 524 -20.48 -35.25 -13.56
C PRO A 524 -21.56 -34.54 -14.39
N ALA A 525 -22.12 -33.45 -13.87
CA ALA A 525 -23.11 -32.63 -14.55
C ALA A 525 -22.49 -31.63 -15.54
N LEU A 526 -21.17 -31.39 -15.47
CA LEU A 526 -20.49 -30.30 -16.18
C LEU A 526 -19.54 -30.81 -17.27
N CYS A 527 -18.63 -31.75 -16.97
CA CYS A 527 -17.56 -32.17 -17.88
C CYS A 527 -17.26 -33.67 -17.79
N SER A 528 -16.78 -34.26 -18.88
CA SER A 528 -16.53 -35.71 -19.00
C SER A 528 -15.19 -36.14 -18.40
N ARG A 529 -14.97 -35.87 -17.11
CA ARG A 529 -13.75 -36.17 -16.34
C ARG A 529 -13.99 -37.27 -15.31
N ILE A 530 -14.27 -38.48 -15.80
CA ILE A 530 -14.60 -39.65 -14.97
C ILE A 530 -13.47 -40.00 -14.00
N GLU A 531 -12.21 -39.78 -14.39
CA GLU A 531 -11.02 -39.95 -13.57
C GLU A 531 -10.99 -39.04 -12.32
N LEU A 532 -11.83 -38.00 -12.28
CA LEU A 532 -11.98 -37.09 -11.16
C LEU A 532 -13.29 -37.31 -10.36
N HIS A 533 -14.20 -38.18 -10.81
CA HIS A 533 -15.46 -38.43 -10.11
C HIS A 533 -15.24 -39.11 -8.75
N ILE A 534 -16.15 -38.89 -7.79
CA ILE A 534 -16.15 -39.65 -6.53
C ILE A 534 -16.53 -41.10 -6.87
N MET A 535 -15.75 -42.05 -6.37
CA MET A 535 -15.98 -43.48 -6.57
C MET A 535 -17.19 -43.98 -5.76
N ASN A 536 -17.73 -45.15 -6.12
CA ASN A 536 -18.92 -45.73 -5.47
C ASN A 536 -18.71 -46.04 -3.98
N ASP A 537 -17.47 -46.27 -3.54
CA ASP A 537 -17.05 -46.44 -2.14
C ASP A 537 -16.90 -45.10 -1.37
N GLY A 538 -17.16 -43.97 -2.03
CA GLY A 538 -16.98 -42.62 -1.49
C GLY A 538 -15.55 -42.08 -1.60
N ARG A 539 -14.59 -42.83 -2.15
CA ARG A 539 -13.20 -42.39 -2.33
C ARG A 539 -13.09 -41.27 -3.36
N ILE A 540 -12.27 -40.27 -3.06
CA ILE A 540 -12.00 -39.14 -3.97
C ILE A 540 -10.65 -39.38 -4.68
N PRO A 541 -10.61 -39.52 -6.02
CA PRO A 541 -9.37 -39.69 -6.76
C PRO A 541 -8.41 -38.51 -6.61
N VAL A 542 -7.12 -38.81 -6.51
CA VAL A 542 -6.04 -37.80 -6.54
C VAL A 542 -5.92 -37.28 -7.98
N PRO A 543 -6.05 -35.96 -8.22
CA PRO A 543 -5.94 -35.41 -9.56
C PRO A 543 -4.46 -35.24 -9.97
N ILE A 544 -4.21 -35.25 -11.27
CA ILE A 544 -2.86 -35.08 -11.86
C ILE A 544 -2.16 -33.76 -11.47
N PHE A 545 -2.93 -32.73 -11.08
CA PHE A 545 -2.41 -31.43 -10.64
C PHE A 545 -2.11 -31.36 -9.14
N ARG A 546 -2.36 -32.40 -8.34
CA ARG A 546 -2.06 -32.35 -6.89
C ARG A 546 -0.66 -32.86 -6.61
N LEU A 547 0.16 -32.05 -5.94
CA LEU A 547 1.51 -32.43 -5.54
C LEU A 547 1.49 -33.60 -4.54
N SER A 548 2.32 -34.60 -4.81
CA SER A 548 2.59 -35.72 -3.88
C SER A 548 3.27 -35.20 -2.60
N ALA A 549 3.25 -35.99 -1.52
CA ALA A 549 3.92 -35.60 -0.27
C ALA A 549 5.42 -35.32 -0.47
N GLN A 550 6.09 -36.13 -1.31
CA GLN A 550 7.49 -35.94 -1.70
C GLN A 550 7.69 -34.64 -2.50
N ALA A 551 6.84 -34.38 -3.50
CA ALA A 551 6.93 -33.18 -4.33
C ALA A 551 6.69 -31.89 -3.52
N LYS A 552 5.77 -31.90 -2.54
CA LYS A 552 5.59 -30.79 -1.59
C LYS A 552 6.86 -30.56 -0.75
N ALA A 553 7.45 -31.62 -0.20
CA ALA A 553 8.65 -31.52 0.61
C ALA A 553 9.84 -30.97 -0.21
N ALA A 554 10.01 -31.41 -1.46
CA ALA A 554 10.98 -30.88 -2.39
C ALA A 554 10.77 -29.37 -2.65
N LEU A 555 9.55 -28.97 -3.03
CA LEU A 555 9.20 -27.56 -3.26
C LEU A 555 9.50 -26.67 -2.05
N PHE A 556 9.07 -27.08 -0.85
CA PHE A 556 9.29 -26.28 0.36
C PHE A 556 10.75 -26.24 0.79
N LYS A 557 11.51 -27.34 0.65
CA LYS A 557 12.95 -27.36 0.91
C LYS A 557 13.67 -26.38 -0.02
N TRP A 558 13.38 -26.43 -1.31
CA TRP A 558 13.96 -25.56 -2.34
C TRP A 558 13.67 -24.08 -2.07
N VAL A 559 12.40 -23.71 -1.84
CA VAL A 559 12.02 -22.32 -1.51
C VAL A 559 12.62 -21.83 -0.19
N ALA A 560 12.85 -22.72 0.79
CA ALA A 560 13.43 -22.36 2.08
C ALA A 560 14.97 -22.24 2.07
N SER A 561 15.66 -22.98 1.20
CA SER A 561 17.12 -23.19 1.27
C SER A 561 17.89 -22.56 0.11
N ASP A 562 17.32 -22.68 -1.10
CA ASP A 562 18.05 -22.52 -2.35
C ASP A 562 17.61 -21.25 -3.10
N VAL A 563 16.32 -20.91 -3.05
CA VAL A 563 15.76 -19.70 -3.67
C VAL A 563 16.29 -18.44 -2.97
N LYS A 564 17.09 -17.66 -3.69
CA LYS A 564 17.69 -16.40 -3.25
C LYS A 564 17.48 -15.32 -4.31
N PHE A 565 17.37 -14.08 -3.84
CA PHE A 565 17.23 -12.89 -4.66
C PHE A 565 18.12 -11.78 -4.09
N SER A 566 18.37 -10.73 -4.86
CA SER A 566 19.05 -9.51 -4.39
C SER A 566 18.28 -8.83 -3.24
N ASP A 567 19.00 -8.11 -2.38
CA ASP A 567 18.38 -7.36 -1.29
C ASP A 567 17.41 -6.30 -1.85
N GLY A 568 16.30 -6.09 -1.15
CA GLY A 568 15.21 -5.22 -1.60
C GLY A 568 14.29 -5.78 -2.69
N TYR A 569 14.67 -6.83 -3.44
CA TYR A 569 13.87 -7.33 -4.57
C TYR A 569 12.58 -8.06 -4.16
N VAL A 570 12.64 -8.94 -3.16
CA VAL A 570 11.50 -9.69 -2.62
C VAL A 570 11.70 -9.92 -1.12
N SER A 571 10.65 -10.23 -0.36
CA SER A 571 10.86 -10.61 1.04
C SER A 571 11.44 -12.02 1.15
N ASN A 572 12.05 -12.33 2.31
CA ASN A 572 12.69 -13.62 2.52
C ASN A 572 11.66 -14.77 2.53
N LEU A 573 11.50 -15.44 1.38
CA LEU A 573 10.51 -16.49 1.12
C LEU A 573 10.64 -17.70 2.06
N SER A 574 11.82 -17.97 2.64
CA SER A 574 11.98 -19.02 3.66
C SER A 574 11.06 -18.80 4.87
N ARG A 575 10.81 -17.54 5.26
CA ARG A 575 9.89 -17.18 6.34
C ARG A 575 8.42 -17.39 5.97
N CYS A 576 8.13 -17.55 4.69
CA CYS A 576 6.79 -17.81 4.18
C CYS A 576 6.47 -19.32 4.12
N VAL A 577 7.46 -20.19 4.28
CA VAL A 577 7.26 -21.64 4.41
C VAL A 577 6.81 -21.96 5.84
N ASN A 578 5.61 -22.51 6.00
CA ASN A 578 5.14 -22.97 7.31
C ASN A 578 6.07 -24.07 7.86
N HIS A 579 6.39 -24.05 9.16
CA HIS A 579 7.25 -25.03 9.83
C HIS A 579 6.84 -26.51 9.62
N GLN A 580 5.56 -26.78 9.32
CA GLN A 580 5.06 -28.13 8.99
C GLN A 580 5.21 -28.54 7.51
N GLY A 581 5.70 -27.67 6.62
CA GLY A 581 5.94 -27.97 5.20
C GLY A 581 4.68 -28.33 4.41
N GLN A 582 3.51 -27.74 4.72
CA GLN A 582 2.23 -28.03 4.06
C GLN A 582 1.60 -26.87 3.27
N LYS A 583 2.01 -25.63 3.54
CA LYS A 583 1.45 -24.42 2.92
C LYS A 583 2.41 -23.24 3.00
N PHE A 584 2.26 -22.29 2.08
CA PHE A 584 2.79 -20.94 2.27
C PHE A 584 1.90 -20.12 3.23
N SER A 585 2.51 -19.21 3.96
CA SER A 585 1.84 -18.30 4.91
C SER A 585 2.59 -16.98 5.02
N GLY A 586 1.88 -15.85 5.11
CA GLY A 586 2.51 -14.53 5.30
C GLY A 586 3.17 -13.92 4.05
N MET A 587 3.00 -14.51 2.87
CA MET A 587 3.40 -13.90 1.59
C MET A 587 2.57 -12.63 1.32
N LYS A 588 3.25 -11.56 0.92
CA LYS A 588 2.66 -10.31 0.43
C LYS A 588 2.31 -10.44 -1.04
N SER A 589 1.49 -9.53 -1.56
CA SER A 589 1.15 -9.44 -2.98
C SER A 589 2.38 -9.42 -3.89
N HIS A 590 3.46 -8.75 -3.46
CA HIS A 590 4.74 -8.70 -4.19
C HIS A 590 5.48 -10.05 -4.22
N ASP A 591 5.47 -10.78 -3.10
CA ASP A 591 6.10 -12.10 -3.02
C ASP A 591 5.36 -13.11 -3.92
N CYS A 592 4.02 -13.01 -3.99
CA CYS A 592 3.19 -13.82 -4.88
C CYS A 592 3.46 -13.52 -6.36
N HIS A 593 3.57 -12.24 -6.74
CA HIS A 593 3.89 -11.78 -8.10
C HIS A 593 5.29 -12.26 -8.54
N VAL A 594 6.31 -12.08 -7.70
CA VAL A 594 7.66 -12.63 -7.96
C VAL A 594 7.61 -14.15 -8.13
N PHE A 595 6.83 -14.88 -7.32
CA PHE A 595 6.68 -16.32 -7.50
C PHE A 595 5.99 -16.68 -8.82
N MET A 596 4.87 -16.03 -9.15
CA MET A 596 4.10 -16.30 -10.37
C MET A 596 4.91 -16.07 -11.65
N GLN A 597 5.68 -14.99 -11.70
CA GLN A 597 6.47 -14.63 -12.88
C GLN A 597 7.81 -15.36 -12.90
N ARG A 598 8.58 -15.26 -11.81
CA ARG A 598 10.01 -15.64 -11.80
C ARG A 598 10.31 -17.05 -11.30
N LEU A 599 9.35 -17.75 -10.70
CA LEU A 599 9.57 -19.10 -10.16
C LEU A 599 8.63 -20.13 -10.78
N LEU A 600 7.33 -19.84 -10.92
CA LEU A 600 6.32 -20.77 -11.43
C LEU A 600 6.68 -21.41 -12.80
N PRO A 601 7.33 -20.70 -13.76
CA PRO A 601 7.70 -21.29 -15.05
C PRO A 601 8.68 -22.47 -14.99
N PHE A 602 9.34 -22.73 -13.85
CA PHE A 602 10.22 -23.90 -13.67
C PHE A 602 10.07 -24.61 -12.32
N ALA A 603 9.59 -23.94 -11.27
CA ALA A 603 9.43 -24.48 -9.91
C ALA A 603 8.56 -25.74 -9.81
N LEU A 604 7.75 -26.02 -10.84
CA LEU A 604 6.86 -27.17 -10.91
C LEU A 604 7.21 -28.15 -12.05
N ALA A 605 8.29 -27.91 -12.81
CA ALA A 605 8.62 -28.66 -14.02
C ALA A 605 8.87 -30.16 -13.75
N GLU A 606 9.61 -30.46 -12.69
CA GLU A 606 9.90 -31.84 -12.25
C GLU A 606 8.86 -32.37 -11.26
N LEU A 607 7.91 -31.53 -10.82
CA LEU A 607 6.97 -31.83 -9.73
C LEU A 607 5.54 -32.14 -10.21
N LEU A 608 5.21 -31.79 -11.44
CA LEU A 608 3.90 -32.00 -12.06
C LEU A 608 4.04 -32.59 -13.47
N PRO A 609 3.02 -33.30 -13.98
CA PRO A 609 2.99 -33.72 -15.38
C PRO A 609 3.12 -32.52 -16.33
N LYS A 610 3.85 -32.72 -17.43
CA LYS A 610 4.18 -31.69 -18.44
C LYS A 610 2.96 -30.84 -18.83
N GLU A 611 1.83 -31.46 -19.14
CA GLU A 611 0.59 -30.77 -19.55
C GLU A 611 -0.06 -29.86 -18.48
N VAL A 612 0.22 -30.12 -17.19
CA VAL A 612 -0.23 -29.26 -16.08
C VAL A 612 0.80 -28.15 -15.86
N HIS A 613 2.09 -28.50 -15.90
CA HIS A 613 3.17 -27.55 -15.74
C HIS A 613 3.16 -26.48 -16.83
N GLU A 614 3.12 -26.85 -18.11
CA GLU A 614 3.08 -25.92 -19.26
C GLU A 614 1.87 -24.96 -19.18
N ALA A 615 0.72 -25.43 -18.71
CA ALA A 615 -0.47 -24.60 -18.54
C ALA A 615 -0.32 -23.57 -17.40
N LEU A 616 0.48 -23.86 -16.37
CA LEU A 616 0.80 -22.93 -15.28
C LEU A 616 1.96 -21.99 -15.66
N ALA A 617 3.02 -22.53 -16.27
CA ALA A 617 4.19 -21.81 -16.73
C ALA A 617 3.84 -20.73 -17.76
N GLY A 618 2.98 -21.06 -18.74
CA GLY A 618 2.53 -20.09 -19.74
C GLY A 618 1.74 -18.91 -19.15
N ILE A 619 1.04 -19.10 -18.03
CA ILE A 619 0.38 -18.00 -17.31
C ILE A 619 1.41 -17.14 -16.55
N GLY A 620 2.44 -17.77 -15.98
CA GLY A 620 3.56 -17.05 -15.37
C GLY A 620 4.30 -16.16 -16.37
N ALA A 621 4.64 -16.72 -17.53
CA ALA A 621 5.26 -15.99 -18.64
C ALA A 621 4.36 -14.86 -19.17
N PHE A 622 3.07 -15.13 -19.41
CA PHE A 622 2.11 -14.08 -19.81
C PHE A 622 2.06 -12.92 -18.81
N LEU A 623 2.08 -13.20 -17.51
CA LEU A 623 2.07 -12.15 -16.48
C LEU A 623 3.40 -11.37 -16.44
N GLU A 624 4.53 -12.04 -16.66
CA GLU A 624 5.84 -11.41 -16.80
C GLU A 624 5.89 -10.44 -17.98
N ASP A 625 5.54 -10.91 -19.18
CA ASP A 625 5.53 -10.14 -20.42
C ASP A 625 4.58 -8.93 -20.32
N LEU A 626 3.36 -9.15 -19.81
CA LEU A 626 2.38 -8.09 -19.55
C LEU A 626 2.91 -7.05 -18.54
N SER A 627 3.75 -7.46 -17.59
CA SER A 627 4.34 -6.60 -16.56
C SER A 627 5.66 -5.93 -16.97
N ALA A 628 6.01 -5.97 -18.25
CA ALA A 628 7.17 -5.23 -18.78
C ALA A 628 7.05 -3.72 -18.53
N ARG A 629 8.21 -3.04 -18.46
CA ARG A 629 8.28 -1.57 -18.37
C ARG A 629 7.79 -0.91 -19.67
N THR A 630 8.14 -1.51 -20.79
CA THR A 630 7.79 -1.10 -22.16
C THR A 630 6.93 -2.18 -22.78
N LEU A 631 5.89 -1.80 -23.51
CA LEU A 631 5.08 -2.71 -24.32
C LEU A 631 5.04 -2.20 -25.75
N THR A 632 5.02 -3.10 -26.74
CA THR A 632 4.68 -2.73 -28.13
C THR A 632 3.26 -3.15 -28.46
N VAL A 633 2.65 -2.47 -29.44
CA VAL A 633 1.31 -2.82 -29.95
C VAL A 633 1.22 -4.29 -30.38
N ASP A 634 2.25 -4.79 -31.05
CA ASP A 634 2.33 -6.18 -31.52
C ASP A 634 2.44 -7.17 -30.34
N VAL A 635 3.26 -6.88 -29.34
CA VAL A 635 3.35 -7.71 -28.12
C VAL A 635 2.00 -7.76 -27.41
N ILE A 636 1.27 -6.65 -27.29
CA ILE A 636 -0.05 -6.65 -26.66
C ILE A 636 -1.06 -7.48 -27.48
N THR A 637 -1.03 -7.39 -28.82
CA THR A 637 -1.84 -8.24 -29.71
C THR A 637 -1.51 -9.73 -29.56
N GLN A 638 -0.23 -10.09 -29.42
CA GLN A 638 0.19 -11.47 -29.14
C GLN A 638 -0.28 -11.93 -27.75
N LEU A 639 -0.16 -11.08 -26.72
CA LEU A 639 -0.65 -11.36 -25.36
C LEU A 639 -2.16 -11.60 -25.34
N ASP A 640 -2.94 -10.80 -26.07
CA ASP A 640 -4.38 -10.98 -26.26
C ASP A 640 -4.72 -12.34 -26.92
N ALA A 641 -4.01 -12.70 -27.99
CA ALA A 641 -4.20 -14.01 -28.64
C ALA A 641 -3.82 -15.18 -27.70
N ASN A 642 -2.68 -15.05 -27.01
CA ASN A 642 -2.10 -16.09 -26.17
C ASN A 642 -2.94 -16.37 -24.91
N ILE A 643 -3.40 -15.34 -24.20
CA ILE A 643 -4.16 -15.54 -22.94
C ILE A 643 -5.45 -16.34 -23.15
N ARG A 644 -6.09 -16.18 -24.30
CA ARG A 644 -7.31 -16.92 -24.69
C ARG A 644 -7.03 -18.43 -24.76
N ILE A 645 -5.86 -18.81 -25.26
CA ILE A 645 -5.40 -20.21 -25.36
C ILE A 645 -4.95 -20.72 -23.98
N LEU A 646 -4.17 -19.93 -23.24
CA LEU A 646 -3.66 -20.27 -21.91
C LEU A 646 -4.79 -20.53 -20.90
N MET A 647 -5.83 -19.68 -20.89
CA MET A 647 -7.02 -19.89 -20.07
C MET A 647 -7.75 -21.20 -20.44
N CYS A 648 -7.85 -21.53 -21.72
CA CYS A 648 -8.40 -22.82 -22.16
C CYS A 648 -7.51 -24.02 -21.75
N ASN A 649 -6.18 -23.84 -21.71
CA ASN A 649 -5.24 -24.87 -21.23
C ASN A 649 -5.34 -25.10 -19.73
N LEU A 650 -5.55 -24.06 -18.93
CA LEU A 650 -5.92 -24.21 -17.52
C LEU A 650 -7.28 -24.92 -17.38
N GLU A 651 -8.29 -24.52 -18.15
CA GLU A 651 -9.63 -25.12 -18.09
C GLU A 651 -9.58 -26.63 -18.30
N LYS A 652 -8.79 -27.13 -19.27
CA LYS A 652 -8.59 -28.57 -19.51
C LYS A 652 -8.14 -29.34 -18.26
N ASN A 653 -7.32 -28.72 -17.41
CA ASN A 653 -6.66 -29.36 -16.27
C ASN A 653 -7.43 -29.18 -14.94
N PHE A 654 -7.85 -27.95 -14.62
CA PHE A 654 -8.39 -27.58 -13.31
C PHE A 654 -9.92 -27.75 -13.21
N PRO A 655 -10.48 -27.97 -12.00
CA PRO A 655 -11.92 -28.16 -11.81
C PRO A 655 -12.69 -26.84 -12.01
N PRO A 656 -14.00 -26.89 -12.34
CA PRO A 656 -14.80 -25.68 -12.60
C PRO A 656 -14.81 -24.64 -11.47
N SER A 657 -14.70 -25.09 -10.21
CA SER A 657 -14.55 -24.28 -9.00
C SER A 657 -13.28 -23.42 -8.95
N PHE A 658 -12.28 -23.71 -9.79
CA PHE A 658 -11.07 -22.91 -9.91
C PHE A 658 -11.35 -21.55 -10.55
N PHE A 659 -12.21 -21.53 -11.58
CA PHE A 659 -12.50 -20.38 -12.43
C PHE A 659 -13.54 -19.44 -11.81
N ASP A 660 -13.14 -18.67 -10.80
CA ASP A 660 -13.92 -17.53 -10.33
C ASP A 660 -13.67 -16.28 -11.21
N VAL A 661 -14.38 -15.17 -10.93
CA VAL A 661 -14.26 -13.93 -11.71
C VAL A 661 -12.80 -13.44 -11.80
N MET A 662 -12.00 -13.58 -10.75
CA MET A 662 -10.59 -13.17 -10.75
C MET A 662 -9.74 -13.94 -11.76
N LYS A 663 -10.12 -15.18 -12.09
CA LYS A 663 -9.44 -15.98 -13.13
C LYS A 663 -9.83 -15.48 -14.50
N HIS A 664 -11.10 -15.15 -14.67
CA HIS A 664 -11.66 -14.67 -15.92
C HIS A 664 -11.15 -13.29 -16.32
N LEU A 665 -11.04 -12.35 -15.37
CA LEU A 665 -10.59 -10.97 -15.61
C LEU A 665 -9.23 -10.87 -16.31
N VAL A 666 -8.36 -11.88 -16.17
CA VAL A 666 -7.04 -11.95 -16.83
C VAL A 666 -7.15 -11.82 -18.37
N ILE A 667 -8.25 -12.31 -18.97
CA ILE A 667 -8.47 -12.25 -20.43
C ILE A 667 -8.65 -10.82 -20.95
N HIS A 668 -8.98 -9.86 -20.08
CA HIS A 668 -9.18 -8.46 -20.44
C HIS A 668 -7.95 -7.58 -20.17
N LEU A 669 -6.90 -8.11 -19.52
CA LEU A 669 -5.72 -7.32 -19.17
C LEU A 669 -4.90 -6.84 -20.39
N PRO A 670 -4.77 -7.59 -21.51
CA PRO A 670 -4.13 -7.07 -22.72
C PRO A 670 -4.90 -5.87 -23.32
N TYR A 671 -6.23 -5.90 -23.25
CA TYR A 671 -7.04 -4.75 -23.67
C TYR A 671 -6.80 -3.53 -22.77
N GLU A 672 -6.73 -3.70 -21.45
CA GLU A 672 -6.33 -2.59 -20.57
C GLU A 672 -4.89 -2.11 -20.80
N ALA A 673 -3.95 -3.01 -21.10
CA ALA A 673 -2.59 -2.64 -21.45
C ALA A 673 -2.52 -1.82 -22.75
N MET A 674 -3.37 -2.10 -23.75
CA MET A 674 -3.51 -1.27 -24.95
C MET A 674 -4.06 0.14 -24.63
N LEU A 675 -4.95 0.25 -23.65
CA LEU A 675 -5.60 1.52 -23.29
C LEU A 675 -4.76 2.39 -22.35
N ARG A 676 -4.22 1.81 -21.27
CA ARG A 676 -3.40 2.48 -20.25
C ARG A 676 -1.92 2.53 -20.60
N GLY A 677 -1.43 1.52 -21.32
CA GLY A 677 0.00 1.20 -21.37
C GLY A 677 0.45 0.30 -20.21
N PRO A 678 1.77 0.28 -19.93
CA PRO A 678 2.41 -0.61 -18.97
C PRO A 678 1.70 -0.72 -17.61
N VAL A 679 1.66 -1.93 -17.05
CA VAL A 679 0.80 -2.25 -15.90
C VAL A 679 1.22 -1.51 -14.62
N HIS A 680 2.49 -1.13 -14.49
CA HIS A 680 2.99 -0.38 -13.34
C HIS A 680 2.25 0.96 -13.12
N ASN A 681 1.74 1.58 -14.19
CA ASN A 681 0.92 2.80 -14.13
C ASN A 681 -0.48 2.60 -13.53
N GLY A 682 -0.93 1.34 -13.41
CA GLY A 682 -2.19 0.92 -12.81
C GLY A 682 -2.03 0.11 -11.52
N TRP A 683 -0.80 -0.02 -10.98
CA TRP A 683 -0.53 -0.86 -9.81
C TRP A 683 -0.99 -0.23 -8.48
N MET A 684 -1.51 -1.06 -7.58
CA MET A 684 -1.79 -0.65 -6.21
C MET A 684 -0.56 -0.59 -5.28
N TYR A 685 0.59 -1.17 -5.65
CA TYR A 685 1.80 -1.19 -4.81
C TYR A 685 2.26 0.18 -4.29
N PRO A 686 2.29 1.28 -5.08
CA PRO A 686 2.70 2.60 -4.58
C PRO A 686 1.71 3.12 -3.53
N TYR A 687 0.42 2.89 -3.73
CA TYR A 687 -0.65 3.35 -2.86
C TYR A 687 -0.72 2.55 -1.54
N GLU A 688 -0.60 1.22 -1.57
CA GLU A 688 -0.47 0.43 -0.34
C GLU A 688 0.77 0.82 0.47
N ARG A 689 1.89 1.12 -0.23
CA ARG A 689 3.11 1.64 0.41
C ARG A 689 2.87 3.03 1.02
N ALA A 690 2.16 3.91 0.34
CA ALA A 690 1.74 5.21 0.87
C ALA A 690 0.85 5.06 2.12
N MET A 691 -0.15 4.17 2.10
CA MET A 691 -1.01 3.87 3.26
C MET A 691 -0.20 3.36 4.46
N LYS A 692 0.84 2.55 4.24
CA LYS A 692 1.78 2.14 5.29
C LYS A 692 2.49 3.35 5.93
N TYR A 693 2.90 4.35 5.14
CA TYR A 693 3.45 5.60 5.69
C TYR A 693 2.39 6.43 6.42
N LEU A 694 1.16 6.54 5.89
CA LEU A 694 0.04 7.20 6.58
C LEU A 694 -0.25 6.56 7.95
N LYS A 695 -0.23 5.22 8.04
CA LYS A 695 -0.36 4.50 9.30
C LYS A 695 0.73 4.89 10.33
N GLY A 696 1.94 5.20 9.87
CA GLY A 696 3.01 5.73 10.72
C GLY A 696 2.76 7.14 11.29
N LYS A 697 1.87 7.92 10.67
CA LYS A 697 1.46 9.29 11.06
C LYS A 697 0.26 9.31 12.02
N ALA A 698 -0.44 8.19 12.21
CA ALA A 698 -1.54 8.05 13.18
C ALA A 698 -1.01 7.96 14.64
N LYS A 699 -0.41 9.06 15.14
CA LYS A 699 0.13 9.18 16.49
C LYS A 699 -0.95 9.31 17.56
N ASN A 700 -1.98 10.12 17.30
CA ASN A 700 -3.13 10.24 18.18
C ASN A 700 -4.24 9.26 17.73
N LEU A 701 -4.42 8.19 18.50
CA LEU A 701 -5.42 7.15 18.23
C LEU A 701 -6.88 7.56 18.50
N ALA A 702 -7.12 8.64 19.25
CA ALA A 702 -8.45 9.23 19.44
C ALA A 702 -8.84 10.19 18.29
N ARG A 703 -7.87 10.64 17.50
CA ARG A 703 -8.02 11.61 16.39
C ARG A 703 -7.22 11.16 15.16
N VAL A 704 -7.46 9.94 14.69
CA VAL A 704 -6.63 9.25 13.70
C VAL A 704 -6.46 10.06 12.41
N GLU A 705 -7.56 10.50 11.79
CA GLU A 705 -7.53 11.27 10.54
C GLU A 705 -6.76 12.58 10.72
N GLY A 706 -7.06 13.34 11.78
CA GLY A 706 -6.40 14.61 12.06
C GLY A 706 -4.90 14.45 12.30
N SER A 707 -4.49 13.38 12.99
CA SER A 707 -3.08 13.03 13.17
C SER A 707 -2.38 12.70 11.84
N ILE A 708 -3.06 11.97 10.94
CA ILE A 708 -2.53 11.64 9.61
C ILE A 708 -2.41 12.90 8.74
N VAL A 709 -3.42 13.77 8.77
CA VAL A 709 -3.44 15.03 8.02
C VAL A 709 -2.35 15.97 8.52
N ALA A 710 -2.29 16.27 9.82
CA ALA A 710 -1.25 17.14 10.39
C ALA A 710 0.16 16.63 10.08
N GLY A 711 0.41 15.32 10.23
CA GLY A 711 1.69 14.70 9.87
C GLY A 711 1.99 14.73 8.36
N SER A 712 0.97 14.82 7.50
CA SER A 712 1.13 14.93 6.04
C SER A 712 1.34 16.36 5.59
N LEU A 713 0.65 17.34 6.19
CA LEU A 713 0.88 18.77 5.97
C LEU A 713 2.31 19.17 6.34
N ASN A 714 2.79 18.73 7.50
CA ASN A 714 4.17 19.00 7.94
C ASN A 714 5.21 18.40 6.98
N GLU A 715 4.98 17.17 6.49
CA GLU A 715 5.84 16.52 5.51
C GLU A 715 5.80 17.21 4.13
N GLU A 716 4.62 17.64 3.68
CA GLU A 716 4.41 18.41 2.45
C GLU A 716 5.17 19.73 2.48
N THR A 717 5.00 20.53 3.54
CA THR A 717 5.74 21.79 3.74
C THR A 717 7.25 21.54 3.81
N SER A 718 7.68 20.54 4.59
CA SER A 718 9.11 20.17 4.72
C SER A 718 9.74 19.73 3.38
N HIS A 719 9.01 19.01 2.54
CA HIS A 719 9.50 18.62 1.22
C HIS A 719 9.60 19.80 0.27
N PHE A 720 8.65 20.74 0.30
CA PHE A 720 8.72 21.93 -0.54
C PHE A 720 9.85 22.88 -0.13
N THR A 721 9.99 23.19 1.17
CA THR A 721 11.07 24.06 1.65
C THR A 721 12.46 23.47 1.34
N SER A 722 12.58 22.14 1.28
CA SER A 722 13.81 21.46 0.87
C SER A 722 14.31 21.83 -0.53
N TYR A 723 13.47 22.38 -1.42
CA TYR A 723 13.89 22.84 -2.74
C TYR A 723 14.66 24.17 -2.71
N TYR A 724 14.46 24.99 -1.69
CA TYR A 724 15.09 26.31 -1.55
C TYR A 724 16.41 26.24 -0.76
N PHE A 725 16.62 25.18 0.01
CA PHE A 725 17.91 24.96 0.67
C PHE A 725 19.01 24.56 -0.34
N ALA A 726 20.16 25.24 -0.22
CA ALA A 726 21.37 24.98 -1.00
C ALA A 726 21.78 23.48 -0.95
N SER A 727 22.49 23.00 -1.99
CA SER A 727 22.72 21.57 -2.25
C SER A 727 23.33 20.80 -1.08
N GLN A 728 24.24 21.44 -0.34
CA GLN A 728 24.96 20.91 0.82
C GLN A 728 24.09 20.69 2.07
N VAL A 729 22.92 21.32 2.18
CA VAL A 729 22.06 21.21 3.38
C VAL A 729 21.38 19.84 3.38
N ARG A 730 21.61 19.02 4.41
CA ARG A 730 20.91 17.74 4.56
C ARG A 730 19.42 17.96 4.79
N THR A 731 18.58 17.26 4.01
CA THR A 731 17.12 17.29 4.12
C THR A 731 16.60 15.86 4.03
N LYS A 732 15.33 15.60 4.37
CA LYS A 732 14.75 14.25 4.20
C LYS A 732 14.89 13.69 2.78
N LYS A 733 14.87 14.55 1.74
CA LYS A 733 15.07 14.17 0.32
C LYS A 733 16.56 14.00 -0.04
N ARG A 734 17.48 14.61 0.72
CA ARG A 734 18.94 14.52 0.59
C ARG A 734 19.59 13.77 1.77
N ASN A 735 18.89 12.80 2.34
CA ASN A 735 19.49 11.84 3.26
C ASN A 735 20.24 10.80 2.44
N THR A 736 21.39 10.35 2.95
CA THR A 736 22.20 9.30 2.32
C THR A 736 21.39 8.01 2.14
N SER A 737 21.69 7.26 1.08
CA SER A 737 21.08 5.95 0.84
C SER A 737 21.33 5.01 2.04
N ARG A 738 20.49 3.97 2.20
CA ARG A 738 20.66 2.97 3.28
C ARG A 738 22.08 2.37 3.34
N TYR A 739 22.73 2.27 2.19
CA TYR A 739 24.05 1.66 2.04
C TYR A 739 25.17 2.69 1.90
N ASP A 740 24.85 3.96 1.73
CA ASP A 740 25.79 5.07 1.62
C ASP A 740 26.28 5.44 3.03
N ASP A 741 27.51 5.01 3.31
CA ASP A 741 28.23 5.21 4.55
C ASP A 741 29.19 6.41 4.50
N GLY A 742 29.11 7.24 3.45
CA GLY A 742 30.01 8.38 3.24
C GLY A 742 31.39 8.02 2.67
N GLY A 743 31.54 6.84 2.07
CA GLY A 743 32.73 6.46 1.30
C GLY A 743 32.96 7.33 0.06
N VAL A 744 34.12 7.14 -0.59
CA VAL A 744 34.47 7.83 -1.84
C VAL A 744 33.73 7.17 -3.01
N MET A 745 33.12 7.99 -3.87
CA MET A 745 32.50 7.57 -5.12
C MET A 745 33.54 6.85 -6.00
N PRO A 746 33.34 5.56 -6.38
CA PRO A 746 34.28 4.84 -7.23
C PRO A 746 34.54 5.59 -8.53
N THR A 747 35.78 5.61 -9.02
CA THR A 747 36.11 6.17 -10.33
C THR A 747 36.68 5.07 -11.20
N TYR A 748 36.11 4.91 -12.39
CA TYR A 748 36.49 3.88 -13.34
C TYR A 748 37.21 4.52 -14.54
N ILE A 749 38.25 3.84 -15.04
CA ILE A 749 39.10 4.32 -16.15
C ILE A 749 38.54 3.85 -17.51
N VAL A 750 37.35 3.23 -17.52
CA VAL A 750 36.67 2.72 -18.71
C VAL A 750 35.40 3.52 -18.90
N GLU A 751 35.20 4.10 -20.09
CA GLU A 751 34.15 5.10 -20.35
C GLU A 751 32.71 4.53 -20.33
N ASP A 752 32.55 3.21 -20.32
CA ASP A 752 31.27 2.50 -20.38
C ASP A 752 30.83 1.82 -19.06
N VAL A 753 31.39 2.18 -17.90
CA VAL A 753 30.96 1.57 -16.62
C VAL A 753 29.62 2.16 -16.15
N PRO A 754 28.54 1.35 -16.02
CA PRO A 754 27.22 1.88 -15.69
C PRO A 754 27.13 2.53 -14.30
N ASP A 755 26.32 3.60 -14.19
CA ASP A 755 26.12 4.44 -12.99
C ASP A 755 25.84 3.67 -11.69
N ILE A 756 25.27 2.46 -11.78
CA ILE A 756 25.01 1.59 -10.62
C ILE A 756 26.28 1.12 -9.90
N PHE A 757 27.42 0.99 -10.59
CA PHE A 757 28.71 0.62 -9.98
C PHE A 757 29.39 1.80 -9.27
N ILE A 758 28.93 3.02 -9.56
CA ILE A 758 29.49 4.27 -9.05
C ILE A 758 28.81 4.69 -7.72
N GLN A 759 27.95 3.84 -7.16
CA GLN A 759 27.24 4.09 -5.90
C GLN A 759 28.12 3.84 -4.67
N ILE A 760 28.08 4.76 -3.71
CA ILE A 760 28.70 4.62 -2.39
C ILE A 760 27.92 3.57 -1.59
N GLY A 761 28.58 2.51 -1.13
CA GLY A 761 27.91 1.30 -0.67
C GLY A 761 28.71 0.42 0.30
N ARG A 762 28.08 0.08 1.43
CA ARG A 762 28.62 -0.86 2.42
C ARG A 762 28.56 -2.31 1.92
N LEU A 763 29.73 -2.92 1.67
CA LEU A 763 29.85 -4.35 1.34
C LEU A 763 29.26 -5.25 2.45
N GLY A 764 28.16 -5.93 2.16
CA GLY A 764 27.44 -6.77 3.12
C GLY A 764 27.84 -8.25 3.05
N GLY A 765 28.63 -8.72 4.02
CA GLY A 765 28.94 -10.15 4.17
C GLY A 765 30.35 -10.41 4.71
N LYS A 766 30.76 -11.69 4.76
CA LYS A 766 32.19 -12.01 4.81
C LYS A 766 32.76 -11.82 3.41
N LEU A 767 33.75 -10.94 3.29
CA LEU A 767 34.51 -10.79 2.06
C LEU A 767 35.17 -12.14 1.73
N LYS A 768 34.95 -12.63 0.51
CA LYS A 768 35.45 -13.93 0.06
C LYS A 768 36.13 -13.70 -1.28
N GLU A 769 37.46 -13.68 -1.27
CA GLU A 769 38.24 -13.68 -2.50
C GLU A 769 37.98 -15.00 -3.22
N VAL A 770 37.59 -14.91 -4.49
CA VAL A 770 37.38 -16.06 -5.38
C VAL A 770 38.16 -15.75 -6.64
N TRP A 771 39.14 -16.60 -6.94
CA TRP A 771 39.98 -16.47 -8.13
C TRP A 771 39.30 -17.17 -9.30
N TRP A 772 38.64 -16.38 -10.15
CA TRP A 772 37.99 -16.89 -11.37
C TRP A 772 39.05 -17.43 -12.33
N SER A 773 39.01 -18.74 -12.57
CA SER A 773 40.05 -19.48 -13.28
C SER A 773 39.50 -20.50 -14.28
N SER A 774 38.16 -20.59 -14.40
CA SER A 774 37.47 -21.57 -15.23
C SER A 774 36.42 -20.94 -16.16
N SER A 775 35.99 -21.70 -17.17
CA SER A 775 34.82 -21.36 -17.98
C SER A 775 33.51 -21.32 -17.17
N GLU A 776 33.47 -22.00 -16.02
CA GLU A 776 32.35 -22.03 -15.10
C GLU A 776 32.23 -20.71 -14.31
N ASP A 777 33.36 -20.05 -14.00
CA ASP A 777 33.39 -18.69 -13.46
C ASP A 777 32.93 -17.67 -14.49
N ALA A 778 33.36 -17.81 -15.75
CA ALA A 778 32.87 -16.96 -16.85
C ALA A 778 31.35 -17.11 -17.03
N HIS A 779 30.82 -18.34 -16.98
CA HIS A 779 29.38 -18.59 -17.00
C HIS A 779 28.67 -18.04 -15.75
N SER A 780 29.28 -18.11 -14.58
CA SER A 780 28.72 -17.59 -13.32
C SER A 780 28.69 -16.05 -13.29
N ALA A 781 29.76 -15.40 -13.75
CA ALA A 781 29.82 -13.95 -13.91
C ALA A 781 28.83 -13.48 -15.00
N HIS A 782 28.77 -14.17 -16.14
CA HIS A 782 27.80 -13.91 -17.20
C HIS A 782 26.36 -14.13 -16.71
N THR A 783 26.09 -15.15 -15.88
CA THR A 783 24.78 -15.39 -15.28
C THR A 783 24.43 -14.34 -14.23
N TYR A 784 25.38 -13.91 -13.39
CA TYR A 784 25.18 -12.81 -12.44
C TYR A 784 24.87 -11.49 -13.18
N ILE A 785 25.62 -11.21 -14.25
CA ILE A 785 25.36 -10.09 -15.17
C ILE A 785 23.97 -10.23 -15.79
N LEU A 786 23.61 -11.35 -16.40
CA LEU A 786 22.28 -11.51 -17.02
C LEU A 786 21.14 -11.42 -16.00
N THR A 787 21.22 -12.12 -14.88
CA THR A 787 20.18 -12.12 -13.84
C THR A 787 20.03 -10.78 -13.10
N THR A 788 21.04 -9.90 -13.17
CA THR A 788 21.02 -8.56 -12.57
C THR A 788 20.83 -7.44 -13.61
N HIS A 789 21.19 -7.64 -14.88
CA HIS A 789 21.17 -6.60 -15.94
C HIS A 789 20.17 -6.83 -17.10
N VAL A 790 19.58 -8.02 -17.29
CA VAL A 790 18.44 -8.20 -18.24
C VAL A 790 17.22 -7.35 -17.83
N ARG A 791 17.26 -6.71 -16.65
CA ARG A 791 16.25 -5.75 -16.19
C ARG A 791 16.71 -4.29 -16.07
N LEU A 792 17.94 -3.96 -16.51
CA LEU A 792 18.50 -2.59 -16.47
C LEU A 792 19.12 -2.12 -17.81
N MET A 793 19.21 -2.96 -18.85
CA MET A 793 19.51 -2.49 -20.23
C MET A 793 18.32 -1.82 -20.94
N TYR A 794 17.25 -1.51 -20.20
CA TYR A 794 16.11 -0.68 -20.60
C TYR A 794 15.64 0.10 -19.35
N ASP A 795 16.57 0.84 -18.76
CA ASP A 795 16.27 1.95 -17.83
C ASP A 795 15.87 3.20 -18.63
#